data_AF-A0A804PRZ3-F1
#
_entry.id   AF-A0A804PRZ3-F1
#
_cell.length_a   1.000
_cell.length_b   1.000
_cell.length_c   1.000
_cell.angle_alpha   90.00
_cell.angle_beta   90.00
_cell.angle_gamma   90.00
#
_symmetry.space_group_name_H-M   'P 1'
#
loop_
_entity.id
_entity.type
_entity.pdbx_description
1 polymer ?
#
loop_
_entity_poly.entity_id
_entity_poly.type
_entity_poly.pdbx_seq_one_letter_code
_entity_poly.pdbx_strand_id
1 'polypeptide(L)'
;MASSAAAAAATVMLGGKGSALSPAAVYAFSLGLAAPGIDPSAHKSLSTRAPSPQETPARLAAALAALAPAESRAAAAVLLNKLVLTSSDSASALVTAATVARLADSLDLAAALPLASRDEAAVAAATAPVAVALAALIDCCAAPLARVADAVAALSCEAARGDAAAFDVPASGDGLCAKDEADVAADIKVLVFGSKLVGAAGGVPAAATFAKVPALNGIFRQAVRALHVLVRIELNAPVKLGKRDAGETGEGKEEALVVLATQLARAVQALSKLSIARARLCAESIADAELREKLTGGVSVDDLKGMLDNVLIDSDAVSVLKGVYNHLLKFRDFLAWEAAVAMAVIEADSSIEKPQAAVENEAASVTEKPLAGGDKAKGDKKSKKKKTLGKGTSAVLMLLRDHVTNGSTVAAMNSASVAEWATSLSLLFDPKCPGLESLVEKVKEIVESNEVRRLPKIPKGTRDFGKEQMAIRERAFSIITSVFKMHGATALDTPVFELRETLMGKYGEDSKLIYDLADQGGELCSLRYDLTVPFARYVAMNSISALKRYQIAKVYRRDNPSKGRYREFYQCDFDIAGVYEPMEPDFEVIKVLTELLNQLDIGTYEIKLNHRKLLDGMLEICGVPPQKFRTVCSSIDKLDKQTFEQVKKELVDEKGISNETADEIGNLVKTRGPPLEVLMELRKEGSKFMNNVGSVAALNELEILFKALDKANAISKITFDLSLARGLDYYTGVIYEAVFKGAAQVGSIAAGGRYDNLVGMFSGKQIPAVGVSLGIERVFAIMEQQEKERNERQRCWCQFWERTLP
;
A
#
# COMPACT_ATOMS: atom_id res chain seq x y z
N MET A 1 13.30 32.67 35.66
CA MET A 1 14.27 32.52 36.77
C MET A 1 15.49 31.81 36.23
N ALA A 2 16.67 32.41 36.36
CA ALA A 2 17.94 31.77 36.06
C ALA A 2 18.40 30.98 37.30
N SER A 3 18.61 29.68 37.14
CA SER A 3 19.25 28.80 38.12
C SER A 3 20.06 27.77 37.35
N SER A 4 21.39 27.87 37.51
CA SER A 4 22.43 27.07 36.88
C SER A 4 22.46 25.63 37.42
N ALA A 5 21.88 24.71 36.66
CA ALA A 5 22.30 23.31 36.67
C ALA A 5 22.66 22.97 35.21
N ALA A 6 23.94 22.83 34.92
CA ALA A 6 24.39 22.32 33.62
C ALA A 6 23.92 20.86 33.52
N ALA A 7 22.79 20.66 32.83
CA ALA A 7 22.36 19.33 32.44
C ALA A 7 23.51 18.70 31.63
N ALA A 8 23.99 17.54 32.06
CA ALA A 8 25.01 16.81 31.31
C ALA A 8 24.50 16.58 29.88
N ALA A 9 25.22 17.08 28.88
CA ALA A 9 24.82 16.92 27.48
C ALA A 9 24.67 15.43 27.15
N ALA A 10 23.55 15.05 26.53
CA ALA A 10 23.31 13.67 26.17
C ALA A 10 24.41 13.17 25.21
N THR A 11 25.01 12.01 25.47
CA THR A 11 26.01 11.42 24.59
C THR A 11 25.34 10.64 23.47
N VAL A 12 25.68 10.94 22.21
CA VAL A 12 25.19 10.19 21.04
C VAL A 12 26.36 9.40 20.45
N MET A 13 26.20 8.08 20.38
CA MET A 13 27.21 7.17 19.85
C MET A 13 27.22 7.17 18.31
N LEU A 14 28.40 7.32 17.72
CA LEU A 14 28.67 7.42 16.29
C LEU A 14 29.51 6.23 15.81
N GLY A 15 29.16 5.71 14.62
CA GLY A 15 29.76 4.51 14.03
C GLY A 15 29.48 3.22 14.80
N GLY A 16 29.62 2.04 14.16
CA GLY A 16 29.35 0.73 14.77
C GLY A 16 28.15 -0.03 14.18
N LYS A 17 28.01 -1.33 14.47
CA LYS A 17 26.91 -2.18 13.92
C LYS A 17 25.53 -1.95 14.55
N GLY A 18 25.41 -1.12 15.59
CA GLY A 18 24.16 -0.89 16.35
C GLY A 18 23.75 0.57 16.52
N SER A 19 24.48 1.51 15.92
CA SER A 19 24.39 2.96 16.15
C SER A 19 24.15 3.67 14.83
N ALA A 20 23.03 4.39 14.73
CA ALA A 20 22.66 5.16 13.54
C ALA A 20 22.53 6.64 13.90
N LEU A 21 23.22 7.50 13.17
CA LEU A 21 23.09 8.94 13.30
C LEU A 21 21.74 9.38 12.74
N SER A 22 20.92 9.99 13.59
CA SER A 22 19.61 10.51 13.22
C SER A 22 19.66 12.02 12.92
N PRO A 23 18.74 12.55 12.10
CA PRO A 23 18.59 13.99 11.87
C PRO A 23 18.41 14.78 13.17
N ALA A 24 17.66 14.23 14.14
CA ALA A 24 17.47 14.84 15.46
C ALA A 24 18.79 14.95 16.27
N ALA A 25 19.65 13.93 16.19
CA ALA A 25 20.97 13.99 16.81
C ALA A 25 21.88 15.03 16.13
N VAL A 26 21.87 15.12 14.80
CA VAL A 26 22.59 16.17 14.05
C VAL A 26 22.11 17.56 14.47
N TYR A 27 20.79 17.73 14.62
CA TYR A 27 20.21 18.97 15.11
C TYR A 27 20.64 19.30 16.55
N ALA A 28 20.66 18.30 17.45
CA ALA A 28 21.17 18.47 18.81
C ALA A 28 22.65 18.88 18.87
N PHE A 29 23.51 18.28 18.02
CA PHE A 29 24.91 18.68 17.87
C PHE A 29 25.06 20.12 17.37
N SER A 30 24.25 20.52 16.39
CA SER A 30 24.26 21.88 15.84
C SER A 30 24.02 22.96 16.91
N LEU A 31 23.37 22.58 18.01
CA LEU A 31 23.03 23.45 19.14
C LEU A 31 23.96 23.27 20.35
N GLY A 32 24.74 22.18 20.39
CA GLY A 32 25.56 21.82 21.55
C GLY A 32 24.74 21.22 22.70
N LEU A 33 23.59 20.63 22.41
CA LEU A 33 22.75 19.91 23.38
C LEU A 33 23.22 18.46 23.60
N ALA A 34 24.07 17.95 22.71
CA ALA A 34 24.61 16.60 22.75
C ALA A 34 26.13 16.61 22.49
N ALA A 35 26.82 15.59 23.00
CA ALA A 35 28.25 15.36 22.77
C ALA A 35 28.47 14.04 21.98
N PRO A 36 29.39 13.99 21.01
CA PRO A 36 29.62 12.80 20.21
C PRO A 36 30.44 11.78 21.02
N GLY A 37 30.01 10.52 21.01
CA GLY A 37 30.80 9.37 21.48
C GLY A 37 31.12 8.44 20.31
N ILE A 38 32.27 7.77 20.31
CA ILE A 38 32.60 6.77 19.28
C ILE A 38 32.29 5.38 19.83
N ASP A 39 31.59 4.55 19.05
CA ASP A 39 31.27 3.20 19.49
C ASP A 39 32.54 2.36 19.71
N PRO A 40 32.66 1.63 20.84
CA PRO A 40 33.81 0.77 21.14
C PRO A 40 34.19 -0.21 20.02
N SER A 41 33.21 -0.68 19.24
CA SER A 41 33.45 -1.58 18.11
C SER A 41 34.19 -0.90 16.94
N ALA A 42 34.01 0.41 16.79
CA ALA A 42 34.64 1.19 15.72
C ALA A 42 36.07 1.64 16.08
N HIS A 43 36.44 1.70 17.36
CA HIS A 43 37.81 2.05 17.77
C HIS A 43 38.87 1.09 17.23
N LYS A 44 38.54 -0.20 17.06
CA LYS A 44 39.48 -1.22 16.58
C LYS A 44 39.83 -1.07 15.10
N SER A 45 39.02 -0.36 14.32
CA SER A 45 39.25 -0.16 12.88
C SER A 45 40.04 1.12 12.57
N LEU A 46 40.26 1.99 13.57
CA LEU A 46 41.00 3.24 13.39
C LEU A 46 42.52 3.01 13.35
N SER A 47 43.19 3.70 12.42
CA SER A 47 44.63 3.66 12.26
C SER A 47 45.35 4.53 13.31
N THR A 48 46.44 3.99 13.87
CA THR A 48 47.37 4.71 14.77
C THR A 48 48.57 5.30 14.03
N ARG A 49 48.62 5.17 12.69
CA ARG A 49 49.72 5.68 11.87
C ARG A 49 49.76 7.22 11.89
N ALA A 50 50.96 7.79 11.90
CA ALA A 50 51.16 9.24 11.94
C ALA A 50 50.50 9.93 10.72
N PRO A 51 49.85 11.10 10.91
CA PRO A 51 49.25 11.89 9.84
C PRO A 51 50.25 12.23 8.73
N SER A 52 49.84 12.08 7.48
CA SER A 52 50.47 12.78 6.36
C SER A 52 49.51 13.89 5.93
N PRO A 53 49.74 15.16 6.32
CA PRO A 53 48.81 16.23 6.01
C PRO A 53 48.56 16.31 4.51
N GLN A 54 47.29 16.32 4.11
CA GLN A 54 46.84 16.51 2.74
C GLN A 54 46.12 17.85 2.63
N GLU A 55 46.12 18.45 1.45
CA GLU A 55 45.36 19.68 1.22
C GLU A 55 43.86 19.44 1.41
N THR A 56 43.18 20.39 2.04
CA THR A 56 41.72 20.39 2.16
C THR A 56 41.11 20.43 0.76
N PRO A 57 40.13 19.56 0.44
CA PRO A 57 39.41 19.66 -0.83
C PRO A 57 38.85 21.09 -1.02
N ALA A 58 39.17 21.74 -2.14
CA ALA A 58 38.85 23.15 -2.38
C ALA A 58 37.34 23.46 -2.21
N ARG A 59 36.46 22.53 -2.61
CA ARG A 59 35.01 22.63 -2.41
C ARG A 59 34.59 22.60 -0.95
N LEU A 60 35.21 21.74 -0.13
CA LEU A 60 34.94 21.67 1.30
C LEU A 60 35.37 22.99 1.98
N ALA A 61 36.53 23.53 1.58
CA ALA A 61 37.01 24.82 2.10
C ALA A 61 36.04 25.97 1.75
N ALA A 62 35.55 26.02 0.50
CA ALA A 62 34.57 27.01 0.07
C ALA A 62 33.23 26.88 0.82
N ALA A 63 32.71 25.65 0.94
CA ALA A 63 31.47 25.37 1.67
C ALA A 63 31.57 25.77 3.15
N LEU A 64 32.71 25.52 3.79
CA LEU A 64 32.96 25.85 5.19
C LEU A 64 32.96 27.35 5.48
N ALA A 65 33.52 28.16 4.58
CA ALA A 65 33.56 29.62 4.73
C ALA A 65 32.15 30.24 4.79
N ALA A 66 31.14 29.55 4.25
CA ALA A 66 29.76 30.00 4.21
C ALA A 66 28.90 29.57 5.44
N LEU A 67 29.46 28.78 6.38
CA LEU A 67 28.70 28.20 7.48
C LEU A 67 28.68 29.07 8.74
N ALA A 68 27.50 29.13 9.38
CA ALA A 68 27.37 29.62 10.74
C ALA A 68 27.94 28.58 11.74
N PRO A 69 28.28 28.97 12.99
CA PRO A 69 28.85 28.05 13.99
C PRO A 69 27.99 26.80 14.26
N ALA A 70 26.66 26.95 14.25
CA ALA A 70 25.74 25.82 14.41
C ALA A 70 25.78 24.84 13.24
N GLU A 71 25.83 25.35 12.01
CA GLU A 71 25.91 24.56 10.78
C GLU A 71 27.26 23.85 10.68
N SER A 72 28.35 24.52 11.10
CA SER A 72 29.70 23.93 11.17
C SER A 72 29.74 22.73 12.13
N ARG A 73 29.11 22.84 13.32
CA ARG A 73 29.01 21.71 14.27
C ARG A 73 28.25 20.53 13.70
N ALA A 74 27.15 20.78 12.98
CA ALA A 74 26.40 19.74 12.31
C ALA A 74 27.24 19.03 11.23
N ALA A 75 27.94 19.81 10.39
CA ALA A 75 28.82 19.28 9.35
C ALA A 75 29.99 18.47 9.93
N ALA A 76 30.58 18.92 11.05
CA ALA A 76 31.63 18.19 11.76
C ALA A 76 31.13 16.83 12.27
N ALA A 77 29.93 16.77 12.86
CA ALA A 77 29.34 15.54 13.35
C ALA A 77 29.03 14.55 12.21
N VAL A 78 28.54 15.03 11.08
CA VAL A 78 28.29 14.20 9.88
C VAL A 78 29.61 13.65 9.34
N LEU A 79 30.63 14.48 9.17
CA LEU A 79 31.94 14.01 8.70
C LEU A 79 32.55 12.98 9.65
N LEU A 80 32.48 13.24 10.97
CA LEU A 80 32.94 12.31 11.99
C LEU A 80 32.27 10.94 11.83
N ASN A 81 30.94 10.90 11.69
CA ASN A 81 30.21 9.64 11.47
C ASN A 81 30.64 8.94 10.18
N LYS A 82 30.85 9.68 9.09
CA LYS A 82 31.29 9.12 7.79
C LYS A 82 32.67 8.50 7.82
N LEU A 83 33.62 9.16 8.49
CA LEU A 83 34.97 8.64 8.68
C LEU A 83 34.94 7.32 9.46
N VAL A 84 34.19 7.29 10.57
CA VAL A 84 34.11 6.10 11.45
C VAL A 84 33.39 4.92 10.77
N LEU A 85 32.30 5.18 10.04
CA LEU A 85 31.57 4.15 9.28
C LEU A 85 32.43 3.55 8.16
N THR A 86 33.11 4.40 7.39
CA THR A 86 33.96 3.95 6.27
C THR A 86 35.14 3.12 6.78
N SER A 87 35.75 3.52 7.91
CA SER A 87 36.80 2.75 8.57
C SER A 87 36.32 1.36 9.01
N SER A 88 35.07 1.26 9.45
CA SER A 88 34.51 0.00 9.97
C SER A 88 34.10 -0.97 8.86
N ASP A 89 33.69 -0.47 7.69
CA ASP A 89 33.25 -1.28 6.54
C ASP A 89 34.42 -1.67 5.61
N SER A 90 35.51 -0.89 5.60
CA SER A 90 36.68 -1.12 4.75
C SER A 90 37.97 -1.26 5.55
N ALA A 91 38.47 -2.49 5.67
CA ALA A 91 39.72 -2.79 6.38
C ALA A 91 40.97 -2.11 5.77
N SER A 92 40.88 -1.61 4.53
CA SER A 92 41.95 -0.89 3.86
C SER A 92 41.87 0.63 4.00
N ALA A 93 40.78 1.18 4.54
CA ALA A 93 40.62 2.63 4.70
C ALA A 93 41.50 3.16 5.83
N LEU A 94 42.35 4.14 5.52
CA LEU A 94 43.28 4.74 6.49
C LEU A 94 42.67 5.97 7.18
N VAL A 95 41.72 5.75 8.10
CA VAL A 95 41.16 6.80 8.97
C VAL A 95 41.91 6.81 10.31
N THR A 96 42.43 7.97 10.73
CA THR A 96 43.30 8.09 11.90
C THR A 96 42.51 8.36 13.19
N ALA A 97 42.93 7.73 14.28
CA ALA A 97 42.35 7.98 15.61
C ALA A 97 42.51 9.45 16.05
N ALA A 98 43.59 10.12 15.62
CA ALA A 98 43.83 11.52 15.94
C ALA A 98 42.82 12.48 15.28
N THR A 99 42.46 12.27 14.00
CA THR A 99 41.43 13.08 13.33
C THR A 99 40.06 12.87 13.96
N VAL A 100 39.71 11.61 14.28
CA VAL A 100 38.45 11.27 14.96
C VAL A 100 38.36 11.92 16.34
N ALA A 101 39.43 11.86 17.14
CA ALA A 101 39.46 12.50 18.46
C ALA A 101 39.30 14.02 18.37
N ARG A 102 40.03 14.70 17.47
CA ARG A 102 39.91 16.15 17.28
C ARG A 102 38.48 16.57 16.92
N LEU A 103 37.85 15.84 15.98
CA LEU A 103 36.46 16.12 15.57
C LEU A 103 35.46 15.84 16.69
N ALA A 104 35.66 14.78 17.48
CA ALA A 104 34.79 14.46 18.61
C ALA A 104 34.90 15.50 19.74
N ASP A 105 36.10 16.00 20.02
CA ASP A 105 36.34 16.94 21.11
C ASP A 105 35.81 18.35 20.82
N SER A 106 36.01 18.86 19.59
CA SER A 106 35.67 20.25 19.26
C SER A 106 34.35 20.40 18.51
N LEU A 107 33.92 19.37 17.76
CA LEU A 107 32.91 19.49 16.70
C LEU A 107 33.12 20.73 15.81
N ASP A 108 34.37 21.15 15.63
CA ASP A 108 34.74 22.27 14.77
C ASP A 108 35.45 21.74 13.54
N LEU A 109 34.72 21.75 12.42
CA LEU A 109 35.21 21.24 11.16
C LEU A 109 36.37 22.08 10.61
N ALA A 110 36.43 23.39 10.89
CA ALA A 110 37.54 24.24 10.46
C ALA A 110 38.80 23.95 11.28
N ALA A 111 38.67 23.72 12.58
CA ALA A 111 39.79 23.33 13.46
C ALA A 111 40.30 21.90 13.21
N ALA A 112 39.49 21.04 12.61
CA ALA A 112 39.86 19.67 12.28
C ALA A 112 40.64 19.53 10.96
N LEU A 113 40.71 20.60 10.15
CA LEU A 113 41.45 20.65 8.90
C LEU A 113 42.91 21.13 9.09
N PRO A 114 43.86 20.64 8.27
CA PRO A 114 43.70 19.67 7.18
C PRO A 114 43.47 18.23 7.69
N LEU A 115 42.84 17.39 6.85
CA LEU A 115 42.68 15.97 7.14
C LEU A 115 44.03 15.23 7.08
N ALA A 116 44.14 14.17 7.87
CA ALA A 116 45.41 13.48 8.16
C ALA A 116 45.80 12.43 7.10
N SER A 117 44.90 12.05 6.20
CA SER A 117 45.16 11.06 5.15
C SER A 117 44.41 11.34 3.85
N ARG A 118 44.89 10.73 2.76
CA ARG A 118 44.22 10.78 1.44
C ARG A 118 42.83 10.14 1.48
N ASP A 119 42.67 9.06 2.25
CA ASP A 119 41.40 8.35 2.38
C ASP A 119 40.38 9.20 3.14
N GLU A 120 40.80 9.91 4.19
CA GLU A 120 39.96 10.87 4.92
C GLU A 120 39.48 11.99 3.97
N ALA A 121 40.38 12.55 3.17
CA ALA A 121 40.04 13.57 2.17
C ALA A 121 39.09 13.05 1.08
N ALA A 122 39.29 11.81 0.64
CA ALA A 122 38.42 11.14 -0.32
C ALA A 122 37.01 10.89 0.26
N VAL A 123 36.91 10.48 1.53
CA VAL A 123 35.61 10.35 2.22
C VAL A 123 34.93 11.71 2.28
N ALA A 124 35.63 12.76 2.72
CA ALA A 124 35.04 14.10 2.82
C ALA A 124 34.54 14.62 1.46
N ALA A 125 35.26 14.36 0.37
CA ALA A 125 34.84 14.70 -0.98
C ALA A 125 33.62 13.88 -1.47
N ALA A 126 33.60 12.58 -1.19
CA ALA A 126 32.55 11.66 -1.67
C ALA A 126 31.22 11.76 -0.89
N THR A 127 31.21 12.34 0.31
CA THR A 127 30.01 12.34 1.18
C THR A 127 29.29 13.68 1.29
N ALA A 128 29.81 14.75 0.71
CA ALA A 128 29.24 16.10 0.79
C ALA A 128 28.72 16.45 2.22
N PRO A 129 29.56 16.37 3.26
CA PRO A 129 29.11 16.39 4.67
C PRO A 129 28.35 17.66 5.05
N VAL A 130 28.66 18.78 4.40
CA VAL A 130 27.95 20.06 4.60
C VAL A 130 26.51 19.99 4.06
N ALA A 131 26.32 19.53 2.83
CA ALA A 131 25.00 19.39 2.23
C ALA A 131 24.12 18.39 3.00
N VAL A 132 24.70 17.25 3.39
CA VAL A 132 24.01 16.24 4.23
C VAL A 132 23.63 16.82 5.59
N ALA A 133 24.50 17.60 6.23
CA ALA A 133 24.21 18.25 7.50
C ALA A 133 23.06 19.26 7.38
N LEU A 134 23.09 20.16 6.39
CA LEU A 134 22.02 21.12 6.15
C LEU A 134 20.69 20.42 5.84
N ALA A 135 20.71 19.37 5.01
CA ALA A 135 19.54 18.55 4.72
C ALA A 135 18.99 17.84 5.97
N ALA A 136 19.86 17.40 6.89
CA ALA A 136 19.44 16.85 8.18
C ALA A 136 18.80 17.89 9.10
N LEU A 137 19.27 19.15 9.09
CA LEU A 137 18.61 20.24 9.80
C LEU A 137 17.22 20.53 9.23
N ILE A 138 17.10 20.56 7.89
CA ILE A 138 15.81 20.73 7.19
C ILE A 138 14.86 19.59 7.57
N ASP A 139 15.31 18.34 7.48
CA ASP A 139 14.50 17.17 7.79
C ASP A 139 14.02 17.16 9.25
N CYS A 140 14.92 17.45 10.20
CA CYS A 140 14.57 17.54 11.62
C CYS A 140 13.51 18.61 11.90
N CYS A 141 13.55 19.74 11.19
CA CYS A 141 12.54 20.78 11.31
C CYS A 141 11.23 20.42 10.57
N ALA A 142 11.30 19.77 9.41
CA ALA A 142 10.13 19.55 8.56
C ALA A 142 9.28 18.35 9.01
N ALA A 143 9.91 17.29 9.52
CA ALA A 143 9.23 16.05 9.87
C ALA A 143 8.14 16.21 10.95
N PRO A 144 8.38 16.91 12.08
CA PRO A 144 7.32 17.20 13.06
C PRO A 144 6.22 18.09 12.48
N LEU A 145 6.60 19.10 11.69
CA LEU A 145 5.66 20.07 11.11
C LEU A 145 4.64 19.42 10.17
N ALA A 146 4.95 18.27 9.57
CA ALA A 146 3.97 17.53 8.76
C ALA A 146 2.71 17.18 9.56
N ARG A 147 2.87 16.65 10.78
CA ARG A 147 1.72 16.29 11.64
C ARG A 147 1.07 17.52 12.28
N VAL A 148 1.88 18.51 12.68
CA VAL A 148 1.37 19.77 13.22
C VAL A 148 0.52 20.50 12.16
N ALA A 149 0.96 20.51 10.90
CA ALA A 149 0.22 21.17 9.81
C ALA A 149 -1.18 20.57 9.60
N ASP A 150 -1.33 19.26 9.74
CA ASP A 150 -2.64 18.60 9.64
C ASP A 150 -3.52 18.89 10.87
N ALA A 151 -2.92 18.89 12.07
CA ALA A 151 -3.62 19.23 13.30
C ALA A 151 -4.13 20.68 13.31
N VAL A 152 -3.29 21.62 12.87
CA VAL A 152 -3.64 23.04 12.74
C VAL A 152 -4.69 23.24 11.63
N ALA A 153 -4.58 22.54 10.49
CA ALA A 153 -5.58 22.61 9.44
C ALA A 153 -6.96 22.05 9.89
N ALA A 154 -6.97 21.00 10.71
CA ALA A 154 -8.19 20.48 11.32
C ALA A 154 -8.81 21.51 12.29
N LEU A 155 -7.99 22.11 13.17
CA LEU A 155 -8.42 23.13 14.12
C LEU A 155 -8.97 24.39 13.41
N SER A 156 -8.28 24.86 12.36
CA SER A 156 -8.73 26.00 11.57
C SER A 156 -9.99 25.68 10.76
N CYS A 157 -10.18 24.43 10.32
CA CYS A 157 -11.42 23.97 9.70
C CYS A 157 -12.62 24.12 10.64
N GLU A 158 -12.46 23.71 11.90
CA GLU A 158 -13.52 23.88 12.90
C GLU A 158 -13.77 25.33 13.26
N ALA A 159 -12.69 26.11 13.47
CA ALA A 159 -12.78 27.53 13.77
C ALA A 159 -13.55 28.29 12.66
N ALA A 160 -13.25 28.01 11.40
CA ALA A 160 -13.92 28.60 10.23
C ALA A 160 -15.29 27.98 9.89
N ARG A 161 -15.77 26.99 10.66
CA ARG A 161 -17.02 26.24 10.36
C ARG A 161 -17.02 25.61 8.96
N GLY A 162 -15.87 25.11 8.53
CA GLY A 162 -15.67 24.45 7.23
C GLY A 162 -16.52 23.18 7.07
N ASP A 163 -16.45 22.55 5.90
CA ASP A 163 -17.20 21.33 5.58
C ASP A 163 -16.29 20.09 5.65
N ALA A 164 -16.71 19.04 6.36
CA ALA A 164 -15.98 17.77 6.46
C ALA A 164 -15.90 17.05 5.10
N ALA A 165 -16.84 17.31 4.20
CA ALA A 165 -16.86 16.76 2.85
C ALA A 165 -15.64 17.22 2.02
N ALA A 166 -14.99 18.33 2.41
CA ALA A 166 -13.73 18.76 1.80
C ALA A 166 -12.59 17.73 1.92
N PHE A 167 -12.74 16.73 2.80
CA PHE A 167 -11.79 15.65 3.02
C PHE A 167 -12.29 14.31 2.44
N ASP A 168 -13.27 14.30 1.54
CA ASP A 168 -13.68 13.12 0.77
C ASP A 168 -12.83 12.99 -0.51
N VAL A 169 -11.73 12.25 -0.42
CA VAL A 169 -10.82 12.01 -1.57
C VAL A 169 -11.35 10.84 -2.42
N PRO A 170 -11.69 11.05 -3.70
CA PRO A 170 -12.15 9.98 -4.59
C PRO A 170 -11.01 9.02 -4.94
N ALA A 171 -11.32 7.73 -5.10
CA ALA A 171 -10.36 6.75 -5.59
C ALA A 171 -10.23 6.84 -7.13
N SER A 172 -9.02 6.69 -7.66
CA SER A 172 -8.83 6.55 -9.12
C SER A 172 -9.44 5.25 -9.62
N GLY A 173 -10.02 5.28 -10.83
CA GLY A 173 -10.64 4.12 -11.46
C GLY A 173 -9.65 3.01 -11.86
N ASP A 174 -8.35 3.33 -11.95
CA ASP A 174 -7.26 2.39 -12.23
C ASP A 174 -6.66 1.74 -10.97
N GLY A 175 -7.17 2.10 -9.77
CA GLY A 175 -6.72 1.55 -8.50
C GLY A 175 -5.42 2.16 -7.97
N LEU A 176 -4.89 3.22 -8.59
CA LEU A 176 -3.86 4.07 -8.01
C LEU A 176 -4.50 5.11 -7.07
N CYS A 177 -3.79 5.52 -6.02
CA CYS A 177 -4.26 6.54 -5.09
C CYS A 177 -3.07 7.37 -4.63
N ALA A 178 -3.26 8.69 -4.55
CA ALA A 178 -2.34 9.57 -3.85
C ALA A 178 -2.41 9.24 -2.35
N LYS A 179 -1.58 8.28 -1.92
CA LYS A 179 -1.60 7.73 -0.55
C LYS A 179 -1.56 8.84 0.50
N ASP A 180 -0.70 9.83 0.31
CA ASP A 180 -0.56 10.96 1.21
C ASP A 180 -1.79 11.84 1.33
N GLU A 181 -2.42 12.13 0.20
CA GLU A 181 -3.64 12.92 0.15
C GLU A 181 -4.77 12.20 0.88
N ALA A 182 -4.91 10.89 0.64
CA ALA A 182 -5.89 10.05 1.32
C ALA A 182 -5.59 9.92 2.82
N ASP A 183 -4.32 9.78 3.21
CA ASP A 183 -3.89 9.68 4.61
C ASP A 183 -4.15 11.01 5.35
N VAL A 184 -3.81 12.17 4.76
CA VAL A 184 -4.14 13.49 5.33
C VAL A 184 -5.64 13.65 5.53
N ALA A 185 -6.42 13.35 4.49
CA ALA A 185 -7.87 13.48 4.55
C ALA A 185 -8.50 12.59 5.63
N ALA A 186 -7.98 11.36 5.77
CA ALA A 186 -8.40 10.44 6.82
C ALA A 186 -8.01 10.95 8.22
N ASP A 187 -6.78 11.43 8.39
CA ASP A 187 -6.28 11.91 9.68
C ASP A 187 -7.05 13.15 10.16
N ILE A 188 -7.33 14.11 9.26
CA ILE A 188 -8.13 15.30 9.59
C ILE A 188 -9.55 14.92 9.99
N LYS A 189 -10.18 13.96 9.30
CA LYS A 189 -11.51 13.44 9.68
C LYS A 189 -11.55 12.83 11.07
N VAL A 190 -10.47 12.15 11.49
CA VAL A 190 -10.34 11.64 12.85
C VAL A 190 -10.26 12.79 13.85
N LEU A 191 -9.47 13.83 13.54
CA LEU A 191 -9.29 14.98 14.42
C LEU A 191 -10.61 15.75 14.65
N VAL A 192 -11.39 16.01 13.59
CA VAL A 192 -12.67 16.74 13.68
C VAL A 192 -13.87 15.85 14.07
N PHE A 193 -13.64 14.57 14.39
CA PHE A 193 -14.72 13.66 14.71
C PHE A 193 -15.50 14.08 15.97
N GLY A 194 -16.83 14.04 15.88
CA GLY A 194 -17.73 14.47 16.97
C GLY A 194 -18.02 15.97 17.00
N SER A 195 -17.44 16.73 16.06
CA SER A 195 -17.69 18.17 15.93
C SER A 195 -19.13 18.49 15.55
N LYS A 196 -19.67 19.55 16.14
CA LYS A 196 -20.93 20.21 15.72
C LYS A 196 -20.67 21.58 15.09
N LEU A 197 -19.40 21.92 14.85
CA LEU A 197 -18.98 23.19 14.26
C LEU A 197 -18.76 23.06 12.76
N VAL A 198 -18.25 21.91 12.32
CA VAL A 198 -18.09 21.56 10.90
C VAL A 198 -19.45 21.34 10.25
N GLY A 199 -19.65 21.87 9.04
CA GLY A 199 -20.90 21.79 8.28
C GLY A 199 -22.02 22.75 8.72
N ALA A 200 -21.78 23.60 9.73
CA ALA A 200 -22.82 24.43 10.33
C ALA A 200 -23.04 25.81 9.67
N ALA A 201 -22.12 26.29 8.84
CA ALA A 201 -22.21 27.61 8.17
C ALA A 201 -21.17 27.86 7.06
N GLY A 202 -20.57 26.84 6.43
CA GLY A 202 -19.47 27.03 5.48
C GLY A 202 -19.91 27.81 4.24
N GLY A 203 -19.44 29.05 4.09
CA GLY A 203 -19.57 29.80 2.83
C GLY A 203 -18.73 29.16 1.71
N VAL A 204 -19.07 29.43 0.45
CA VAL A 204 -18.32 28.98 -0.74
C VAL A 204 -16.79 29.20 -0.63
N PRO A 205 -16.29 30.33 -0.08
CA PRO A 205 -14.84 30.56 0.09
C PRO A 205 -14.15 29.57 1.06
N ALA A 206 -14.84 29.15 2.12
CA ALA A 206 -14.30 28.20 3.10
C ALA A 206 -14.17 26.81 2.48
N ALA A 207 -15.22 26.33 1.78
CA ALA A 207 -15.21 25.03 1.12
C ALA A 207 -14.07 24.91 0.10
N ALA A 208 -13.87 25.93 -0.74
CA ALA A 208 -12.80 25.94 -1.75
C ALA A 208 -11.38 25.97 -1.15
N THR A 209 -11.20 26.54 0.04
CA THR A 209 -9.90 26.61 0.71
C THR A 209 -9.56 25.29 1.40
N PHE A 210 -10.51 24.70 2.15
CA PHE A 210 -10.29 23.42 2.82
C PHE A 210 -10.20 22.23 1.86
N ALA A 211 -10.86 22.28 0.69
CA ALA A 211 -10.75 21.25 -0.34
C ALA A 211 -9.32 21.10 -0.91
N LYS A 212 -8.45 22.11 -0.77
CA LYS A 212 -7.04 22.05 -1.18
C LYS A 212 -6.13 21.39 -0.15
N VAL A 213 -6.60 21.22 1.10
CA VAL A 213 -5.78 20.73 2.22
C VAL A 213 -5.26 19.31 1.96
N PRO A 214 -6.10 18.31 1.58
CA PRO A 214 -5.61 16.96 1.31
C PRO A 214 -4.44 16.95 0.32
N ALA A 215 -4.60 17.64 -0.82
CA ALA A 215 -3.60 17.65 -1.87
C ALA A 215 -2.30 18.36 -1.45
N LEU A 216 -2.39 19.57 -0.88
CA LEU A 216 -1.19 20.36 -0.55
C LEU A 216 -0.44 19.83 0.68
N ASN A 217 -1.15 19.43 1.74
CA ASN A 217 -0.54 18.78 2.89
C ASN A 217 -0.01 17.39 2.49
N GLY A 218 -0.69 16.69 1.58
CA GLY A 218 -0.23 15.40 1.05
C GLY A 218 1.09 15.51 0.30
N ILE A 219 1.24 16.48 -0.60
CA ILE A 219 2.50 16.77 -1.31
C ILE A 219 3.61 17.15 -0.32
N PHE A 220 3.30 17.91 0.74
CA PHE A 220 4.27 18.22 1.79
C PHE A 220 4.73 16.97 2.54
N ARG A 221 3.81 16.10 2.99
CA ARG A 221 4.14 14.81 3.61
C ARG A 221 5.03 13.96 2.68
N GLN A 222 4.72 13.92 1.39
CA GLN A 222 5.50 13.21 0.38
C GLN A 222 6.92 13.77 0.26
N ALA A 223 7.07 15.09 0.14
CA ALA A 223 8.37 15.76 0.02
C ALA A 223 9.23 15.56 1.29
N VAL A 224 8.62 15.70 2.47
CA VAL A 224 9.27 15.44 3.76
C VAL A 224 9.77 14.00 3.82
N ARG A 225 8.95 13.00 3.48
CA ARG A 225 9.39 11.60 3.52
C ARG A 225 10.48 11.28 2.50
N ALA A 226 10.40 11.83 1.29
CA ALA A 226 11.44 11.63 0.29
C ALA A 226 12.79 12.15 0.80
N LEU A 227 12.81 13.37 1.37
CA LEU A 227 14.01 13.93 1.98
C LEU A 227 14.47 13.10 3.19
N HIS A 228 13.56 12.72 4.09
CA HIS A 228 13.84 11.93 5.28
C HIS A 228 14.54 10.61 4.97
N VAL A 229 14.05 9.88 3.95
CA VAL A 229 14.65 8.61 3.51
C VAL A 229 16.06 8.84 3.00
N LEU A 230 16.25 9.79 2.08
CA LEU A 230 17.56 10.06 1.49
C LEU A 230 18.56 10.55 2.54
N VAL A 231 18.17 11.48 3.42
CA VAL A 231 19.03 11.98 4.50
C VAL A 231 19.45 10.86 5.43
N ARG A 232 18.56 9.94 5.83
CA ARG A 232 18.94 8.83 6.73
C ARG A 232 19.91 7.85 6.08
N ILE A 233 19.72 7.58 4.80
CA ILE A 233 20.68 6.80 4.00
C ILE A 233 22.02 7.53 3.96
N GLU A 234 22.02 8.81 3.58
CA GLU A 234 23.23 9.61 3.43
C GLU A 234 23.88 9.99 4.76
N LEU A 235 23.23 9.86 5.91
CA LEU A 235 23.89 9.95 7.21
C LEU A 235 24.66 8.66 7.53
N ASN A 236 24.13 7.50 7.14
CA ASN A 236 24.56 6.18 7.65
C ASN A 236 25.20 5.24 6.62
N ALA A 237 25.26 5.61 5.34
CA ALA A 237 25.92 4.82 4.31
C ALA A 237 27.46 4.99 4.35
N PRO A 238 28.27 3.91 4.40
CA PRO A 238 29.72 4.00 4.25
C PRO A 238 30.11 4.36 2.81
N VAL A 239 31.35 4.82 2.62
CA VAL A 239 31.92 5.10 1.29
C VAL A 239 32.77 3.93 0.83
N LYS A 240 32.54 3.45 -0.41
CA LYS A 240 33.45 2.50 -1.04
C LYS A 240 34.62 3.24 -1.68
N LEU A 241 35.80 3.16 -1.08
CA LEU A 241 37.02 3.74 -1.62
C LEU A 241 37.57 2.86 -2.77
N GLY A 242 37.53 3.37 -4.00
CA GLY A 242 38.08 2.72 -5.20
C GLY A 242 39.52 3.15 -5.54
N LYS A 243 40.18 2.45 -6.47
CA LYS A 243 41.49 2.87 -7.01
C LYS A 243 41.31 4.00 -8.03
N ARG A 244 41.64 5.23 -7.61
CA ARG A 244 41.97 6.47 -8.37
C ARG A 244 40.91 7.58 -8.50
N ASP A 245 39.61 7.33 -8.59
CA ASP A 245 38.64 8.41 -8.93
C ASP A 245 37.46 8.55 -7.92
N ALA A 246 37.75 8.63 -6.62
CA ALA A 246 36.72 8.83 -5.58
C ALA A 246 36.15 10.27 -5.51
N GLY A 247 36.68 11.20 -6.31
CA GLY A 247 36.32 12.62 -6.24
C GLY A 247 34.98 13.01 -6.88
N GLU A 248 34.44 12.19 -7.80
CA GLU A 248 33.27 12.55 -8.62
C GLU A 248 31.95 11.95 -8.13
N THR A 249 31.97 11.00 -7.18
CA THR A 249 30.72 10.32 -6.73
C THR A 249 29.85 11.15 -5.79
N GLY A 250 30.40 12.21 -5.18
CA GLY A 250 29.68 13.07 -4.23
C GLY A 250 28.72 14.06 -4.89
N GLU A 251 28.99 14.48 -6.13
CA GLU A 251 28.22 15.51 -6.85
C GLU A 251 26.75 15.10 -7.03
N GLY A 252 26.50 13.88 -7.52
CA GLY A 252 25.13 13.40 -7.73
C GLY A 252 24.32 13.26 -6.43
N LYS A 253 24.98 13.06 -5.29
CA LYS A 253 24.31 13.00 -3.97
C LYS A 253 23.89 14.37 -3.48
N GLU A 254 24.78 15.35 -3.63
CA GLU A 254 24.51 16.74 -3.30
C GLU A 254 23.38 17.29 -4.19
N GLU A 255 23.43 17.04 -5.49
CA GLU A 255 22.35 17.39 -6.42
C GLU A 255 21.01 16.75 -6.03
N ALA A 256 21.00 15.47 -5.67
CA ALA A 256 19.78 14.79 -5.24
C ALA A 256 19.16 15.43 -3.97
N LEU A 257 19.99 15.81 -3.00
CA LEU A 257 19.53 16.52 -1.80
C LEU A 257 18.97 17.91 -2.14
N VAL A 258 19.63 18.65 -3.03
CA VAL A 258 19.18 19.96 -3.52
C VAL A 258 17.82 19.84 -4.22
N VAL A 259 17.63 18.83 -5.07
CA VAL A 259 16.35 18.57 -5.75
C VAL A 259 15.22 18.32 -4.76
N LEU A 260 15.42 17.42 -3.79
CA LEU A 260 14.41 17.10 -2.78
C LEU A 260 14.12 18.28 -1.85
N ALA A 261 15.15 19.02 -1.44
CA ALA A 261 14.98 20.22 -0.62
C ALA A 261 14.22 21.33 -1.39
N THR A 262 14.49 21.49 -2.68
CA THR A 262 13.76 22.46 -3.52
C THR A 262 12.30 22.06 -3.73
N GLN A 263 12.03 20.76 -3.91
CA GLN A 263 10.66 20.24 -3.94
C GLN A 263 9.93 20.52 -2.62
N LEU A 264 10.59 20.29 -1.48
CA LEU A 264 10.07 20.63 -0.16
C LEU A 264 9.78 22.14 -0.05
N ALA A 265 10.69 23.00 -0.51
CA ALA A 265 10.51 24.45 -0.48
C ALA A 265 9.28 24.91 -1.26
N ARG A 266 9.00 24.30 -2.42
CA ARG A 266 7.76 24.58 -3.18
C ARG A 266 6.51 24.12 -2.43
N ALA A 267 6.54 22.95 -1.80
CA ALA A 267 5.43 22.46 -0.96
C ALA A 267 5.18 23.40 0.24
N VAL A 268 6.26 23.83 0.91
CA VAL A 268 6.23 24.80 2.02
C VAL A 268 5.66 26.16 1.58
N GLN A 269 6.01 26.65 0.40
CA GLN A 269 5.46 27.90 -0.13
C GLN A 269 3.95 27.78 -0.38
N ALA A 270 3.50 26.65 -0.95
CA ALA A 270 2.08 26.38 -1.18
C ALA A 270 1.30 26.28 0.14
N LEU A 271 1.88 25.62 1.15
CA LEU A 271 1.30 25.52 2.48
C LEU A 271 1.27 26.84 3.22
N SER A 272 2.32 27.67 3.13
CA SER A 272 2.32 29.01 3.73
C SER A 272 1.18 29.87 3.17
N LYS A 273 0.99 29.86 1.84
CA LYS A 273 -0.12 30.54 1.16
C LYS A 273 -1.47 30.02 1.67
N LEU A 274 -1.63 28.71 1.78
CA LEU A 274 -2.87 28.09 2.23
C LEU A 274 -3.13 28.38 3.73
N SER A 275 -2.11 28.34 4.57
CA SER A 275 -2.16 28.62 6.00
C SER A 275 -2.64 30.05 6.27
N ILE A 276 -2.08 31.03 5.55
CA ILE A 276 -2.51 32.43 5.62
C ILE A 276 -3.97 32.58 5.15
N ALA A 277 -4.37 31.89 4.07
CA ALA A 277 -5.76 31.93 3.60
C ALA A 277 -6.73 31.35 4.64
N ARG A 278 -6.38 30.23 5.29
CA ARG A 278 -7.19 29.62 6.37
C ARG A 278 -7.24 30.52 7.61
N ALA A 279 -6.13 31.16 7.98
CA ALA A 279 -6.10 32.12 9.09
C ALA A 279 -7.02 33.32 8.83
N ARG A 280 -7.00 33.89 7.62
CA ARG A 280 -7.92 34.98 7.22
C ARG A 280 -9.38 34.56 7.29
N LEU A 281 -9.72 33.37 6.77
CA LEU A 281 -11.08 32.83 6.87
C LEU A 281 -11.53 32.60 8.33
N CYS A 282 -10.62 32.16 9.20
CA CYS A 282 -10.93 32.04 10.63
C CYS A 282 -11.25 33.43 11.21
N ALA A 283 -10.42 34.43 10.94
CA ALA A 283 -10.57 35.78 11.47
C ALA A 283 -11.89 36.45 11.03
N GLU A 284 -12.42 36.15 9.83
CA GLU A 284 -13.71 36.68 9.35
C GLU A 284 -14.88 36.38 10.30
N SER A 285 -14.79 35.28 11.08
CA SER A 285 -15.83 34.89 12.04
C SER A 285 -15.81 35.69 13.36
N ILE A 286 -14.76 36.49 13.62
CA ILE A 286 -14.64 37.33 14.81
C ILE A 286 -15.60 38.51 14.68
N ALA A 287 -16.42 38.78 15.70
CA ALA A 287 -17.41 39.87 15.67
C ALA A 287 -16.79 41.27 15.74
N ASP A 288 -15.70 41.43 16.49
CA ASP A 288 -14.94 42.68 16.64
C ASP A 288 -14.25 43.07 15.32
N ALA A 289 -14.67 44.20 14.74
CA ALA A 289 -14.19 44.68 13.45
C ALA A 289 -12.73 45.19 13.52
N GLU A 290 -12.31 45.80 14.62
CA GLU A 290 -10.94 46.31 14.79
C GLU A 290 -9.95 45.16 14.96
N LEU A 291 -10.34 44.14 15.74
CA LEU A 291 -9.56 42.91 15.89
C LEU A 291 -9.48 42.13 14.58
N ARG A 292 -10.58 42.04 13.82
CA ARG A 292 -10.62 41.38 12.51
C ARG A 292 -9.69 42.03 11.50
N GLU A 293 -9.66 43.36 11.42
CA GLU A 293 -8.77 44.09 10.51
C GLU A 293 -7.29 43.87 10.85
N LYS A 294 -6.94 43.95 12.14
CA LYS A 294 -5.57 43.72 12.62
C LYS A 294 -5.08 42.29 12.37
N LEU A 295 -5.94 41.29 12.55
CA LEU A 295 -5.59 39.87 12.34
C LEU A 295 -5.51 39.48 10.86
N THR A 296 -6.16 40.22 9.96
CA THR A 296 -6.15 39.95 8.51
C THR A 296 -5.08 40.76 7.75
N GLY A 297 -4.67 41.93 8.26
CA GLY A 297 -3.70 42.83 7.62
C GLY A 297 -2.22 42.62 7.97
N GLY A 298 -1.90 41.84 9.01
CA GLY A 298 -0.52 41.75 9.54
C GLY A 298 0.46 40.82 8.82
N VAL A 299 0.02 40.02 7.85
CA VAL A 299 0.84 38.94 7.26
C VAL A 299 0.85 39.00 5.73
N SER A 300 2.01 39.35 5.15
CA SER A 300 2.25 39.37 3.69
C SER A 300 2.98 38.11 3.20
N VAL A 301 2.53 37.57 2.06
CA VAL A 301 3.11 36.41 1.37
C VAL A 301 4.29 36.82 0.47
N ASP A 302 4.43 38.10 0.15
CA ASP A 302 5.37 38.57 -0.87
C ASP A 302 6.83 38.29 -0.46
N ASP A 303 7.14 38.34 0.85
CA ASP A 303 8.45 38.01 1.40
C ASP A 303 8.86 36.55 1.16
N LEU A 304 7.89 35.61 1.14
CA LEU A 304 8.14 34.19 0.87
C LEU A 304 8.44 33.94 -0.61
N LYS A 305 7.79 34.68 -1.49
CA LYS A 305 8.00 34.56 -2.94
C LYS A 305 9.41 35.00 -3.30
N GLY A 306 9.84 36.17 -2.82
CA GLY A 306 11.21 36.65 -3.03
C GLY A 306 12.27 35.70 -2.47
N MET A 307 12.03 35.11 -1.30
CA MET A 307 12.96 34.10 -0.74
C MET A 307 13.08 32.86 -1.61
N LEU A 308 11.97 32.31 -2.13
CA LEU A 308 12.02 31.11 -2.96
C LEU A 308 12.64 31.41 -4.33
N ASP A 309 12.33 32.58 -4.91
CA ASP A 309 12.91 32.99 -6.18
C ASP A 309 14.45 33.09 -6.06
N ASN A 310 14.97 33.62 -4.94
CA ASN A 310 16.41 33.61 -4.65
C ASN A 310 16.99 32.20 -4.52
N VAL A 311 16.26 31.26 -3.90
CA VAL A 311 16.67 29.85 -3.77
C VAL A 311 16.71 29.15 -5.13
N LEU A 312 15.80 29.48 -6.04
CA LEU A 312 15.71 28.85 -7.35
C LEU A 312 16.71 29.39 -8.39
N ILE A 313 17.27 30.58 -8.13
CA ILE A 313 18.27 31.22 -9.00
C ILE A 313 19.70 30.77 -8.65
N ASP A 314 19.94 30.40 -7.39
CA ASP A 314 21.27 29.99 -6.96
C ASP A 314 21.67 28.62 -7.54
N SER A 315 22.93 28.51 -7.95
CA SER A 315 23.53 27.27 -8.47
C SER A 315 24.35 26.53 -7.42
N ASP A 316 24.66 27.18 -6.29
CA ASP A 316 25.41 26.58 -5.20
C ASP A 316 24.50 25.80 -4.24
N ALA A 317 24.82 24.53 -4.01
CA ALA A 317 24.02 23.62 -3.20
C ALA A 317 23.89 24.06 -1.74
N VAL A 318 24.94 24.64 -1.15
CA VAL A 318 24.95 25.11 0.24
C VAL A 318 24.00 26.30 0.39
N SER A 319 24.07 27.26 -0.52
CA SER A 319 23.16 28.41 -0.53
C SER A 319 21.71 27.99 -0.71
N VAL A 320 21.42 27.07 -1.64
CA VAL A 320 20.06 26.54 -1.85
C VAL A 320 19.53 25.91 -0.57
N LEU A 321 20.27 24.97 0.03
CA LEU A 321 19.86 24.28 1.26
C LEU A 321 19.65 25.25 2.43
N LYS A 322 20.53 26.24 2.62
CA LYS A 322 20.36 27.28 3.65
C LYS A 322 19.11 28.11 3.41
N GLY A 323 18.84 28.46 2.15
CA GLY A 323 17.62 29.18 1.79
C GLY A 323 16.35 28.37 2.04
N VAL A 324 16.37 27.06 1.75
CA VAL A 324 15.26 26.15 2.09
C VAL A 324 15.06 26.05 3.60
N TYR A 325 16.14 25.89 4.38
CA TYR A 325 16.09 25.88 5.84
C TYR A 325 15.43 27.15 6.40
N ASN A 326 15.87 28.33 5.94
CA ASN A 326 15.27 29.60 6.34
C ASN A 326 13.81 29.75 5.91
N HIS A 327 13.44 29.22 4.73
CA HIS A 327 12.07 29.22 4.24
C HIS A 327 11.15 28.37 5.14
N LEU A 328 11.65 27.22 5.60
CA LEU A 328 10.96 26.34 6.53
C LEU A 328 10.77 26.98 7.91
N LEU A 329 11.77 27.72 8.41
CA LEU A 329 11.64 28.48 9.66
C LEU A 329 10.54 29.54 9.57
N LYS A 330 10.42 30.24 8.45
CA LYS A 330 9.29 31.18 8.25
C LYS A 330 7.95 30.47 8.14
N PHE A 331 7.89 29.30 7.52
CA PHE A 331 6.66 28.51 7.46
C PHE A 331 6.15 28.11 8.85
N ARG A 332 7.06 27.77 9.77
CA ARG A 332 6.71 27.53 11.17
C ARG A 332 6.00 28.73 11.79
N ASP A 333 6.45 29.95 11.52
CA ASP A 333 5.82 31.17 12.02
C ASP A 333 4.40 31.37 11.45
N PHE A 334 4.20 31.10 10.15
CA PHE A 334 2.86 31.17 9.55
C PHE A 334 1.92 30.11 10.13
N LEU A 335 2.42 28.90 10.37
CA LEU A 335 1.63 27.82 10.95
C LEU A 335 1.25 28.13 12.40
N ALA A 336 2.17 28.71 13.17
CA ALA A 336 1.92 29.19 14.52
C ALA A 336 0.90 30.34 14.56
N TRP A 337 0.97 31.26 13.59
CA TRP A 337 -0.02 32.32 13.42
C TRP A 337 -1.42 31.77 13.12
N GLU A 338 -1.54 30.82 12.19
CA GLU A 338 -2.82 30.15 11.90
C GLU A 338 -3.40 29.48 13.15
N ALA A 339 -2.57 28.74 13.89
CA ALA A 339 -2.99 28.09 15.13
C ALA A 339 -3.50 29.13 16.16
N ALA A 340 -2.75 30.21 16.38
CA ALA A 340 -3.14 31.28 17.30
C ALA A 340 -4.47 31.96 16.90
N VAL A 341 -4.68 32.22 15.62
CA VAL A 341 -5.94 32.79 15.11
C VAL A 341 -7.11 31.82 15.26
N ALA A 342 -6.91 30.53 14.96
CA ALA A 342 -7.94 29.52 15.14
C ALA A 342 -8.33 29.37 16.63
N MET A 343 -7.34 29.37 17.53
CA MET A 343 -7.55 29.39 18.98
C MET A 343 -8.33 30.63 19.42
N ALA A 344 -7.96 31.81 18.93
CA ALA A 344 -8.62 33.07 19.24
C ALA A 344 -10.11 33.05 18.89
N VAL A 345 -10.44 32.56 17.70
CA VAL A 345 -11.82 32.42 17.21
C VAL A 345 -12.62 31.47 18.11
N ILE A 346 -12.04 30.34 18.48
CA ILE A 346 -12.70 29.35 19.35
C ILE A 346 -12.91 29.91 20.76
N GLU A 347 -11.93 30.62 21.32
CA GLU A 347 -12.02 31.20 22.66
C GLU A 347 -12.98 32.40 22.74
N ALA A 348 -13.11 33.18 21.66
CA ALA A 348 -14.05 34.30 21.57
C ALA A 348 -15.52 33.87 21.42
N ASP A 349 -15.79 32.67 20.88
CA ASP A 349 -17.16 32.20 20.66
C ASP A 349 -17.75 31.54 21.93
N SER A 350 -18.56 32.31 22.67
CA SER A 350 -19.26 31.86 23.88
C SER A 350 -20.25 30.69 23.66
N SER A 351 -20.59 30.36 22.41
CA SER A 351 -21.48 29.25 22.07
C SER A 351 -20.78 27.88 22.01
N ILE A 352 -19.45 27.86 22.05
CA ILE A 352 -18.63 26.65 22.05
C ILE A 352 -18.47 26.11 23.47
N GLU A 353 -18.59 24.80 23.63
CA GLU A 353 -18.21 24.11 24.86
C GLU A 353 -16.69 24.05 24.95
N LYS A 354 -16.13 24.83 25.88
CA LYS A 354 -14.68 24.91 26.07
C LYS A 354 -14.21 23.67 26.86
N PRO A 355 -13.16 22.97 26.41
CA PRO A 355 -12.63 21.84 27.15
C PRO A 355 -12.07 22.31 28.51
N GLN A 356 -12.45 21.63 29.59
CA GLN A 356 -11.91 21.84 30.93
C GLN A 356 -10.83 20.78 31.20
N ALA A 357 -9.76 21.15 31.91
CA ALA A 357 -8.75 20.19 32.35
C ALA A 357 -9.41 19.09 33.20
N ALA A 358 -9.24 17.83 32.79
CA ALA A 358 -9.75 16.70 33.53
C ALA A 358 -9.03 16.60 34.87
N VAL A 359 -9.76 16.79 35.97
CA VAL A 359 -9.35 16.22 37.26
C VAL A 359 -9.56 14.72 37.13
N GLU A 360 -8.49 13.96 37.11
CA GLU A 360 -8.53 12.50 37.19
C GLU A 360 -9.31 12.10 38.45
N ASN A 361 -10.51 11.57 38.25
CA ASN A 361 -11.18 10.72 39.22
C ASN A 361 -11.88 9.61 38.43
N GLU A 362 -11.10 8.59 38.10
CA GLU A 362 -11.65 7.26 37.84
C GLU A 362 -12.23 6.73 39.15
N ALA A 363 -13.55 6.78 39.29
CA ALA A 363 -14.26 5.91 40.19
C ALA A 363 -15.61 5.54 39.56
N ALA A 364 -15.76 4.24 39.36
CA ALA A 364 -16.92 3.56 38.81
C ALA A 364 -18.22 3.96 39.51
N SER A 365 -19.30 4.08 38.72
CA SER A 365 -20.61 3.60 39.16
C SER A 365 -21.50 3.30 37.96
N VAL A 366 -21.45 2.04 37.53
CA VAL A 366 -22.61 1.36 36.96
C VAL A 366 -23.65 1.28 38.09
N THR A 367 -24.71 2.07 38.02
CA THR A 367 -25.92 1.85 38.83
C THR A 367 -27.15 2.19 38.02
N GLU A 368 -27.83 1.10 37.65
CA GLU A 368 -29.27 0.88 37.50
C GLU A 368 -30.21 2.10 37.48
N LYS A 369 -31.07 2.12 36.45
CA LYS A 369 -32.35 2.85 36.45
C LYS A 369 -33.23 2.39 37.61
N PRO A 370 -33.90 3.31 38.32
CA PRO A 370 -35.20 3.04 38.91
C PRO A 370 -36.31 3.68 38.07
N LEU A 371 -37.35 2.90 37.80
CA LEU A 371 -38.68 3.37 37.42
C LEU A 371 -39.39 3.93 38.67
N ALA A 372 -39.92 5.16 38.60
CA ALA A 372 -41.21 5.54 39.18
C ALA A 372 -41.54 7.01 38.82
N GLY A 373 -42.82 7.25 38.51
CA GLY A 373 -43.33 8.52 37.99
C GLY A 373 -43.45 9.66 39.00
N GLY A 374 -43.67 10.86 38.45
CA GLY A 374 -44.01 12.07 39.16
C GLY A 374 -44.12 13.25 38.20
N ASP A 375 -45.36 13.63 37.87
CA ASP A 375 -45.70 14.87 37.16
C ASP A 375 -45.13 16.10 37.89
N LYS A 376 -44.27 16.89 37.22
CA LYS A 376 -44.10 18.32 37.52
C LYS A 376 -43.75 19.14 36.27
N ALA A 377 -44.73 19.93 35.86
CA ALA A 377 -44.70 21.29 35.32
C ALA A 377 -43.57 21.71 34.35
N LYS A 378 -43.97 21.93 33.09
CA LYS A 378 -43.26 22.73 32.08
C LYS A 378 -42.93 24.13 32.63
N GLY A 379 -41.65 24.38 32.88
CA GLY A 379 -41.05 25.72 32.93
C GLY A 379 -40.09 25.88 31.76
N ASP A 380 -40.45 26.75 30.81
CA ASP A 380 -39.65 27.07 29.62
C ASP A 380 -38.39 27.85 30.02
N LYS A 381 -37.25 27.14 30.15
CA LYS A 381 -35.90 27.72 30.03
C LYS A 381 -35.11 26.86 29.06
N LYS A 382 -35.26 27.16 27.77
CA LYS A 382 -34.46 26.57 26.69
C LYS A 382 -33.02 27.07 26.82
N SER A 383 -32.19 26.38 27.61
CA SER A 383 -30.74 26.61 27.61
C SER A 383 -30.22 26.24 26.22
N LYS A 384 -29.62 27.21 25.51
CA LYS A 384 -28.98 26.97 24.21
C LYS A 384 -27.90 25.90 24.42
N LYS A 385 -28.08 24.70 23.86
CA LYS A 385 -27.11 23.61 23.90
C LYS A 385 -25.81 24.09 23.23
N LYS A 386 -24.70 24.13 23.97
CA LYS A 386 -23.39 24.55 23.43
C LYS A 386 -22.95 23.62 22.31
N LYS A 387 -22.23 24.15 21.32
CA LYS A 387 -21.66 23.36 20.22
C LYS A 387 -20.35 22.74 20.66
N THR A 388 -20.13 21.47 20.32
CA THR A 388 -18.95 20.69 20.71
C THR A 388 -17.92 20.70 19.59
N LEU A 389 -16.64 20.85 19.94
CA LEU A 389 -15.50 20.62 19.05
C LEU A 389 -15.30 19.13 18.78
N GLY A 390 -14.52 18.80 17.75
CA GLY A 390 -14.05 17.44 17.53
C GLY A 390 -13.21 16.95 18.70
N LYS A 391 -13.23 15.64 18.98
CA LYS A 391 -12.46 15.06 20.10
C LYS A 391 -10.96 15.30 19.94
N GLY A 392 -10.45 15.10 18.73
CA GLY A 392 -9.02 15.25 18.45
C GLY A 392 -8.57 16.70 18.45
N THR A 393 -9.31 17.58 17.77
CA THR A 393 -9.06 19.02 17.79
C THR A 393 -9.19 19.62 19.19
N SER A 394 -10.09 19.10 20.05
CA SER A 394 -10.18 19.52 21.46
C SER A 394 -8.89 19.20 22.23
N ALA A 395 -8.36 17.99 22.07
CA ALA A 395 -7.11 17.59 22.72
C ALA A 395 -5.90 18.41 22.21
N VAL A 396 -5.83 18.66 20.90
CA VAL A 396 -4.82 19.54 20.31
C VAL A 396 -4.96 20.97 20.87
N LEU A 397 -6.17 21.52 20.89
CA LEU A 397 -6.45 22.85 21.43
C LEU A 397 -6.00 22.99 22.89
N MET A 398 -6.23 21.97 23.72
CA MET A 398 -5.77 21.98 25.12
C MET A 398 -4.25 22.07 25.23
N LEU A 399 -3.51 21.24 24.49
CA LEU A 399 -2.04 21.29 24.51
C LEU A 399 -1.49 22.64 24.05
N LEU A 400 -2.04 23.20 22.97
CA LEU A 400 -1.62 24.51 22.48
C LEU A 400 -1.96 25.62 23.49
N ARG A 401 -3.15 25.54 24.12
CA ARG A 401 -3.58 26.49 25.14
C ARG A 401 -2.71 26.44 26.38
N ASP A 402 -2.44 25.25 26.91
CA ASP A 402 -1.66 25.06 28.13
C ASP A 402 -0.24 25.61 27.98
N HIS A 403 0.37 25.43 26.81
CA HIS A 403 1.68 25.99 26.48
C HIS A 403 1.67 27.53 26.42
N VAL A 404 0.60 28.12 25.88
CA VAL A 404 0.49 29.57 25.70
C VAL A 404 0.12 30.29 27.00
N THR A 405 -0.71 29.69 27.85
CA THR A 405 -1.19 30.34 29.08
C THR A 405 -0.43 29.91 30.34
N ASN A 406 0.50 28.95 30.27
CA ASN A 406 1.13 28.31 31.42
C ASN A 406 0.10 27.83 32.47
N GLY A 407 -1.09 27.39 32.01
CA GLY A 407 -2.19 26.96 32.89
C GLY A 407 -3.04 28.07 33.53
N SER A 408 -2.83 29.34 33.16
CA SER A 408 -3.63 30.48 33.63
C SER A 408 -4.89 30.74 32.79
N THR A 409 -5.86 31.48 33.34
CA THR A 409 -7.10 31.86 32.64
C THR A 409 -6.81 32.88 31.54
N VAL A 410 -7.33 32.64 30.33
CA VAL A 410 -7.19 33.55 29.17
C VAL A 410 -7.74 34.94 29.52
N ALA A 411 -6.86 35.96 29.50
CA ALA A 411 -7.22 37.36 29.67
C ALA A 411 -8.07 37.88 28.49
N ALA A 412 -8.62 39.09 28.59
CA ALA A 412 -9.43 39.70 27.53
C ALA A 412 -8.69 39.70 26.18
N MET A 413 -9.31 39.07 25.18
CA MET A 413 -8.73 38.80 23.87
C MET A 413 -8.47 40.10 23.10
N ASN A 414 -7.22 40.37 22.72
CA ASN A 414 -6.86 41.50 21.86
C ASN A 414 -5.79 41.10 20.81
N SER A 415 -5.47 42.01 19.89
CA SER A 415 -4.50 41.72 18.81
C SER A 415 -3.09 41.45 19.32
N ALA A 416 -2.68 42.08 20.42
CA ALA A 416 -1.38 41.86 21.05
C ALA A 416 -1.30 40.46 21.66
N SER A 417 -2.35 39.99 22.33
CA SER A 417 -2.37 38.65 22.91
C SER A 417 -2.28 37.56 21.83
N VAL A 418 -2.95 37.74 20.68
CA VAL A 418 -2.83 36.76 19.56
C VAL A 418 -1.41 36.73 18.99
N ALA A 419 -0.74 37.88 18.89
CA ALA A 419 0.65 37.95 18.45
C ALA A 419 1.62 37.30 19.45
N GLU A 420 1.40 37.48 20.75
CA GLU A 420 2.14 36.77 21.80
C GLU A 420 1.94 35.26 21.72
N TRP A 421 0.70 34.81 21.48
CA TRP A 421 0.38 33.39 21.31
C TRP A 421 1.08 32.81 20.09
N ALA A 422 1.04 33.49 18.94
CA ALA A 422 1.74 33.05 17.75
C ALA A 422 3.26 32.94 17.97
N THR A 423 3.85 33.88 18.70
CA THR A 423 5.28 33.83 19.06
C THR A 423 5.58 32.63 19.97
N SER A 424 4.75 32.40 20.99
CA SER A 424 4.90 31.25 21.90
C SER A 424 4.72 29.90 21.18
N LEU A 425 3.76 29.81 20.25
CA LEU A 425 3.53 28.62 19.44
C LEU A 425 4.63 28.38 18.41
N SER A 426 5.24 29.43 17.85
CA SER A 426 6.42 29.25 16.98
C SER A 426 7.59 28.62 17.75
N LEU A 427 7.76 28.99 19.03
CA LEU A 427 8.73 28.34 19.93
C LEU A 427 8.34 26.89 20.26
N LEU A 428 7.04 26.60 20.44
CA LEU A 428 6.56 25.21 20.61
C LEU A 428 6.86 24.36 19.39
N PHE A 429 6.73 24.91 18.19
CA PHE A 429 6.95 24.21 16.93
C PHE A 429 8.43 24.11 16.54
N ASP A 430 9.34 24.60 17.38
CA ASP A 430 10.79 24.43 17.22
C ASP A 430 11.21 23.03 17.72
N PRO A 431 11.98 22.24 16.96
CA PRO A 431 12.50 20.94 17.42
C PRO A 431 13.31 21.00 18.73
N LYS A 432 13.78 22.19 19.15
CA LYS A 432 14.41 22.40 20.45
C LYS A 432 13.46 22.25 21.63
N CYS A 433 12.16 22.44 21.40
CA CYS A 433 11.15 22.40 22.43
C CYS A 433 10.69 20.95 22.66
N PRO A 434 10.87 20.38 23.87
CA PRO A 434 10.34 19.05 24.17
C PRO A 434 8.82 18.95 24.03
N GLY A 435 8.11 20.08 24.15
CA GLY A 435 6.65 20.14 23.94
C GLY A 435 6.22 19.78 22.52
N LEU A 436 7.08 19.95 21.51
CA LEU A 436 6.78 19.56 20.13
C LEU A 436 6.61 18.04 20.01
N GLU A 437 7.51 17.28 20.62
CA GLU A 437 7.48 15.83 20.59
C GLU A 437 6.19 15.32 21.25
N SER A 438 5.86 15.87 22.43
CA SER A 438 4.60 15.57 23.13
C SER A 438 3.35 15.88 22.28
N LEU A 439 3.34 17.02 21.58
CA LEU A 439 2.24 17.38 20.67
C LEU A 439 2.12 16.39 19.51
N VAL A 440 3.24 16.05 18.85
CA VAL A 440 3.27 15.12 17.72
C VAL A 440 2.85 13.72 18.14
N GLU A 441 3.32 13.24 19.29
CA GLU A 441 2.93 11.96 19.87
C GLU A 441 1.44 11.93 20.20
N LYS A 442 0.90 13.01 20.79
CA LYS A 442 -0.55 13.08 21.07
C LYS A 442 -1.38 13.07 19.80
N VAL A 443 -0.99 13.85 18.77
CA VAL A 443 -1.67 13.84 17.46
C VAL A 443 -1.61 12.44 16.84
N LYS A 444 -0.45 11.78 16.93
CA LYS A 444 -0.27 10.40 16.46
C LYS A 444 -1.19 9.44 17.21
N GLU A 445 -1.22 9.49 18.53
CA GLU A 445 -2.11 8.69 19.39
C GLU A 445 -3.57 8.89 19.00
N ILE A 446 -4.03 10.14 18.81
CA ILE A 446 -5.41 10.45 18.41
C ILE A 446 -5.73 9.86 17.03
N VAL A 447 -4.86 10.05 16.05
CA VAL A 447 -5.06 9.56 14.67
C VAL A 447 -5.00 8.03 14.58
N GLU A 448 -4.17 7.41 15.42
CA GLU A 448 -4.05 5.96 15.54
C GLU A 448 -5.14 5.36 16.43
N SER A 449 -5.76 6.16 17.32
CA SER A 449 -6.83 5.72 18.20
C SER A 449 -8.05 5.28 17.38
N ASN A 450 -8.49 4.06 17.66
CA ASN A 450 -9.56 3.37 16.95
C ASN A 450 -10.97 3.95 17.23
N GLU A 451 -11.10 5.08 17.94
CA GLU A 451 -12.42 5.63 18.30
C GLU A 451 -13.25 6.04 17.07
N VAL A 452 -12.57 6.43 15.98
CA VAL A 452 -13.19 6.82 14.70
C VAL A 452 -12.92 5.80 13.61
N ARG A 453 -11.80 5.07 13.71
CA ARG A 453 -11.34 4.14 12.70
C ARG A 453 -12.11 2.82 12.79
N ARG A 454 -13.10 2.72 11.90
CA ARG A 454 -13.68 1.50 11.32
C ARG A 454 -14.68 0.81 12.24
N LEU A 455 -15.97 0.87 11.86
CA LEU A 455 -16.84 -0.30 12.10
C LEU A 455 -16.03 -1.54 11.72
N PRO A 456 -15.88 -2.54 12.59
CA PRO A 456 -15.15 -3.76 12.27
C PRO A 456 -15.67 -4.30 10.94
N LYS A 457 -14.84 -4.22 9.91
CA LYS A 457 -15.23 -4.52 8.55
C LYS A 457 -14.09 -5.26 7.87
N ILE A 458 -14.44 -6.40 7.31
CA ILE A 458 -13.54 -7.20 6.49
C ILE A 458 -13.22 -6.51 5.16
N PRO A 459 -12.02 -6.75 4.57
CA PRO A 459 -11.68 -6.23 3.25
C PRO A 459 -12.75 -6.57 2.20
N LYS A 460 -13.01 -5.64 1.27
CA LYS A 460 -14.04 -5.83 0.23
C LYS A 460 -13.76 -7.14 -0.54
N GLY A 461 -14.77 -7.99 -0.67
CA GLY A 461 -14.68 -9.26 -1.39
C GLY A 461 -14.04 -10.40 -0.60
N THR A 462 -13.84 -10.25 0.71
CA THR A 462 -13.43 -11.32 1.64
C THR A 462 -14.57 -11.69 2.59
N ARG A 463 -14.47 -12.83 3.28
CA ARG A 463 -15.53 -13.36 4.17
C ARG A 463 -14.93 -14.10 5.36
N ASP A 464 -15.57 -13.95 6.52
CA ASP A 464 -15.38 -14.86 7.65
C ASP A 464 -16.29 -16.08 7.50
N PHE A 465 -15.88 -17.21 8.07
CA PHE A 465 -16.64 -18.46 8.05
C PHE A 465 -16.97 -18.90 9.48
N GLY A 466 -18.26 -18.97 9.80
CA GLY A 466 -18.75 -19.40 11.10
C GLY A 466 -18.81 -20.93 11.25
N LYS A 467 -19.32 -21.39 12.41
CA LYS A 467 -19.37 -22.82 12.78
C LYS A 467 -20.01 -23.71 11.70
N GLU A 468 -21.20 -23.35 11.21
CA GLU A 468 -21.94 -24.16 10.22
C GLU A 468 -21.20 -24.24 8.88
N GLN A 469 -20.64 -23.12 8.43
CA GLN A 469 -19.88 -23.03 7.19
C GLN A 469 -18.58 -23.83 7.28
N MET A 470 -17.88 -23.73 8.41
CA MET A 470 -16.63 -24.49 8.63
C MET A 470 -16.87 -26.00 8.65
N ALA A 471 -17.96 -26.48 9.28
CA ALA A 471 -18.29 -27.90 9.27
C ALA A 471 -18.54 -28.44 7.85
N ILE A 472 -19.17 -27.66 6.98
CA ILE A 472 -19.39 -28.03 5.57
C ILE A 472 -18.05 -28.04 4.81
N ARG A 473 -17.22 -27.02 5.01
CA ARG A 473 -15.90 -26.90 4.39
C ARG A 473 -14.99 -28.06 4.76
N GLU A 474 -14.92 -28.42 6.04
CA GLU A 474 -14.12 -29.54 6.54
C GLU A 474 -14.55 -30.88 5.92
N ARG A 475 -15.86 -31.15 5.85
CA ARG A 475 -16.39 -32.36 5.20
C ARG A 475 -15.97 -32.43 3.73
N ALA A 476 -16.17 -31.35 2.99
CA ALA A 476 -15.80 -31.27 1.57
C ALA A 476 -14.29 -31.42 1.35
N PHE A 477 -13.45 -30.74 2.13
CA PHE A 477 -12.00 -30.87 2.03
C PHE A 477 -11.51 -32.28 2.39
N SER A 478 -12.16 -32.95 3.35
CA SER A 478 -11.86 -34.34 3.69
C SER A 478 -12.14 -35.28 2.50
N ILE A 479 -13.28 -35.13 1.83
CA ILE A 479 -13.64 -35.92 0.64
C ILE A 479 -12.61 -35.68 -0.47
N ILE A 480 -12.33 -34.42 -0.77
CA ILE A 480 -11.39 -34.01 -1.82
C ILE A 480 -9.99 -34.58 -1.56
N THR A 481 -9.49 -34.43 -0.32
CA THR A 481 -8.18 -34.94 0.08
C THR A 481 -8.11 -36.46 -0.02
N SER A 482 -9.19 -37.16 0.36
CA SER A 482 -9.29 -38.62 0.26
C SER A 482 -9.16 -39.09 -1.20
N VAL A 483 -9.89 -38.47 -2.12
CA VAL A 483 -9.81 -38.78 -3.56
C VAL A 483 -8.42 -38.49 -4.10
N PHE A 484 -7.84 -37.32 -3.82
CA PHE A 484 -6.49 -37.00 -4.30
C PHE A 484 -5.43 -38.00 -3.82
N LYS A 485 -5.50 -38.42 -2.55
CA LYS A 485 -4.59 -39.44 -2.00
C LYS A 485 -4.81 -40.83 -2.59
N MET A 486 -6.05 -41.18 -2.92
CA MET A 486 -6.38 -42.45 -3.57
C MET A 486 -5.68 -42.60 -4.93
N HIS A 487 -5.50 -41.48 -5.65
CA HIS A 487 -4.76 -41.41 -6.92
C HIS A 487 -3.24 -41.19 -6.73
N GLY A 488 -2.73 -41.31 -5.50
CA GLY A 488 -1.30 -41.25 -5.20
C GLY A 488 -0.69 -39.85 -5.26
N ALA A 489 -1.49 -38.78 -5.22
CA ALA A 489 -0.97 -37.42 -5.18
C ALA A 489 -0.42 -37.04 -3.80
N THR A 490 0.73 -36.36 -3.81
CA THR A 490 1.34 -35.80 -2.59
C THR A 490 0.87 -34.38 -2.35
N ALA A 491 0.67 -34.00 -1.08
CA ALA A 491 0.34 -32.63 -0.73
C ALA A 491 1.53 -31.69 -1.02
N LEU A 492 1.25 -30.52 -1.58
CA LEU A 492 2.19 -29.41 -1.72
C LEU A 492 1.60 -28.17 -1.06
N ASP A 493 2.45 -27.37 -0.43
CA ASP A 493 2.12 -26.01 -0.04
C ASP A 493 3.22 -25.06 -0.51
N THR A 494 2.83 -23.84 -0.86
CA THR A 494 3.71 -22.77 -1.32
C THR A 494 3.43 -21.50 -0.54
N PRO A 495 4.38 -20.55 -0.47
CA PRO A 495 4.12 -19.25 0.12
C PRO A 495 2.88 -18.56 -0.47
N VAL A 496 2.21 -17.73 0.33
CA VAL A 496 0.99 -17.02 -0.10
C VAL A 496 1.31 -15.90 -1.11
N PHE A 497 2.53 -15.37 -1.06
CA PHE A 497 3.07 -14.42 -2.02
C PHE A 497 4.28 -15.02 -2.74
N GLU A 498 4.42 -14.68 -4.01
CA GLU A 498 5.57 -15.02 -4.85
C GLU A 498 6.29 -13.71 -5.22
N LEU A 499 7.52 -13.81 -5.73
CA LEU A 499 8.19 -12.66 -6.34
C LEU A 499 7.31 -12.14 -7.50
N ARG A 500 7.15 -10.82 -7.60
CA ARG A 500 6.27 -10.19 -8.60
C ARG A 500 6.58 -10.67 -10.01
N GLU A 501 7.88 -10.77 -10.35
CA GLU A 501 8.36 -11.25 -11.64
C GLU A 501 7.96 -12.71 -11.96
N THR A 502 7.71 -13.55 -10.94
CA THR A 502 7.25 -14.94 -11.13
C THR A 502 5.84 -14.97 -11.72
N LEU A 503 4.99 -14.01 -11.34
CA LEU A 503 3.59 -13.94 -11.75
C LEU A 503 3.37 -13.08 -13.01
N MET A 504 4.29 -12.16 -13.31
CA MET A 504 4.17 -11.25 -14.44
C MET A 504 4.26 -12.00 -15.79
N GLY A 505 3.37 -11.63 -16.72
CA GLY A 505 3.38 -12.15 -18.09
C GLY A 505 2.82 -13.58 -18.26
N LYS A 506 2.31 -14.21 -17.19
CA LYS A 506 1.75 -15.58 -17.24
C LYS A 506 0.23 -15.62 -17.46
N TYR A 507 -0.47 -14.56 -17.06
CA TYR A 507 -1.94 -14.52 -17.05
C TYR A 507 -2.52 -13.55 -18.08
N GLY A 508 -1.70 -12.98 -18.97
CA GLY A 508 -2.18 -12.06 -20.00
C GLY A 508 -2.88 -10.82 -19.42
N GLU A 509 -4.10 -10.52 -19.90
CA GLU A 509 -4.91 -9.38 -19.42
C GLU A 509 -5.25 -9.46 -17.92
N ASP A 510 -5.37 -10.67 -17.38
CA ASP A 510 -5.70 -10.90 -15.97
C ASP A 510 -4.56 -10.53 -15.02
N SER A 511 -3.33 -10.31 -15.54
CA SER A 511 -2.18 -9.87 -14.74
C SER A 511 -2.44 -8.55 -14.01
N LYS A 512 -3.35 -7.70 -14.53
CA LYS A 512 -3.74 -6.42 -13.88
C LYS A 512 -4.53 -6.62 -12.58
N LEU A 513 -5.04 -7.83 -12.34
CA LEU A 513 -5.88 -8.17 -11.20
C LEU A 513 -5.07 -8.76 -10.03
N ILE A 514 -3.74 -8.76 -10.10
CA ILE A 514 -2.87 -9.26 -9.04
C ILE A 514 -2.81 -8.26 -7.87
N TYR A 515 -2.73 -8.78 -6.64
CA TYR A 515 -2.47 -7.97 -5.45
C TYR A 515 -0.97 -7.86 -5.21
N ASP A 516 -0.42 -6.65 -5.37
CA ASP A 516 0.97 -6.35 -5.03
C ASP A 516 1.11 -5.99 -3.55
N LEU A 517 2.19 -6.45 -2.91
CA LEU A 517 2.57 -6.01 -1.57
C LEU A 517 3.19 -4.62 -1.64
N ALA A 518 3.09 -3.86 -0.54
CA ALA A 518 3.73 -2.56 -0.45
C ALA A 518 5.26 -2.73 -0.50
N ASP A 519 5.94 -1.84 -1.23
CA ASP A 519 7.39 -1.78 -1.20
C ASP A 519 7.87 -1.29 0.17
N GLN A 520 8.67 -2.12 0.83
CA GLN A 520 9.26 -1.85 2.14
C GLN A 520 10.80 -1.81 2.08
N GLY A 521 11.38 -1.61 0.88
CA GLY A 521 12.82 -1.56 0.65
C GLY A 521 13.47 -2.93 0.41
N GLY A 522 12.67 -3.93 0.04
CA GLY A 522 13.10 -5.31 -0.22
C GLY A 522 12.61 -5.83 -1.57
N GLU A 523 12.42 -7.15 -1.67
CA GLU A 523 11.93 -7.79 -2.88
C GLU A 523 10.47 -7.43 -3.17
N LEU A 524 10.16 -7.07 -4.42
CA LEU A 524 8.78 -6.82 -4.84
C LEU A 524 8.02 -8.15 -4.91
N CYS A 525 7.01 -8.29 -4.06
CA CYS A 525 6.21 -9.50 -3.93
C CYS A 525 4.75 -9.24 -4.28
N SER A 526 4.06 -10.28 -4.73
CA SER A 526 2.65 -10.25 -5.09
C SER A 526 1.94 -11.51 -4.58
N LEU A 527 0.69 -11.38 -4.14
CA LEU A 527 -0.12 -12.54 -3.73
C LEU A 527 -0.40 -13.44 -4.95
N ARG A 528 -0.35 -14.75 -4.73
CA ARG A 528 -0.61 -15.74 -5.78
C ARG A 528 -2.03 -15.61 -6.36
N TYR A 529 -2.11 -15.52 -7.68
CA TYR A 529 -3.37 -15.43 -8.44
C TYR A 529 -4.05 -16.80 -8.60
N ASP A 530 -3.24 -17.85 -8.70
CA ASP A 530 -3.63 -19.26 -8.78
C ASP A 530 -2.61 -20.16 -8.07
N LEU A 531 -2.77 -21.49 -8.16
CA LEU A 531 -1.82 -22.47 -7.63
C LEU A 531 -0.95 -23.13 -8.72
N THR A 532 -1.33 -22.99 -10.01
CA THR A 532 -0.59 -23.55 -11.16
C THR A 532 0.77 -22.91 -11.36
N VAL A 533 0.86 -21.58 -11.33
CA VAL A 533 2.14 -20.87 -11.54
C VAL A 533 3.12 -21.11 -10.38
N PRO A 534 2.71 -21.02 -9.09
CA PRO A 534 3.54 -21.47 -7.98
C PRO A 534 4.03 -22.92 -8.11
N PHE A 535 3.19 -23.82 -8.63
CA PHE A 535 3.58 -25.20 -8.88
C PHE A 535 4.64 -25.31 -10.00
N ALA A 536 4.45 -24.61 -11.12
CA ALA A 536 5.44 -24.60 -12.20
C ALA A 536 6.80 -24.06 -11.75
N ARG A 537 6.80 -22.97 -10.95
CA ARG A 537 8.01 -22.44 -10.29
C ARG A 537 8.62 -23.48 -9.34
N TYR A 538 7.81 -24.18 -8.55
CA TYR A 538 8.29 -25.23 -7.64
C TYR A 538 9.00 -26.37 -8.36
N VAL A 539 8.40 -26.88 -9.44
CA VAL A 539 8.97 -27.95 -10.27
C VAL A 539 10.28 -27.50 -10.90
N ALA A 540 10.31 -26.28 -11.47
CA ALA A 540 11.50 -25.70 -12.08
C ALA A 540 12.64 -25.48 -11.08
N MET A 541 12.36 -24.81 -9.96
CA MET A 541 13.36 -24.47 -8.94
C MET A 541 14.02 -25.72 -8.33
N ASN A 542 13.25 -26.80 -8.15
CA ASN A 542 13.75 -28.05 -7.58
C ASN A 542 14.20 -29.07 -8.64
N SER A 543 14.21 -28.70 -9.93
CA SER A 543 14.61 -29.58 -11.04
C SER A 543 13.86 -30.92 -11.08
N ILE A 544 12.59 -30.91 -10.70
CA ILE A 544 11.75 -32.11 -10.60
C ILE A 544 11.34 -32.57 -12.01
N SER A 545 11.58 -33.83 -12.37
CA SER A 545 11.22 -34.36 -13.69
C SER A 545 9.82 -34.93 -13.79
N ALA A 546 9.27 -35.43 -12.67
CA ALA A 546 7.93 -35.97 -12.59
C ALA A 546 7.38 -35.81 -11.16
N LEU A 547 6.12 -35.39 -11.03
CA LEU A 547 5.45 -35.21 -9.76
C LEU A 547 3.93 -35.21 -9.95
N LYS A 548 3.23 -35.97 -9.10
CA LYS A 548 1.78 -35.93 -8.97
C LYS A 548 1.43 -35.31 -7.63
N ARG A 549 0.74 -34.16 -7.63
CA ARG A 549 0.49 -33.39 -6.41
C ARG A 549 -0.93 -32.87 -6.32
N TYR A 550 -1.34 -32.58 -5.09
CA TYR A 550 -2.51 -31.77 -4.84
C TYR A 550 -2.17 -30.58 -3.92
N GLN A 551 -2.89 -29.47 -4.08
CA GLN A 551 -2.76 -28.28 -3.24
C GLN A 551 -4.14 -27.67 -2.98
N ILE A 552 -4.48 -27.48 -1.71
CA ILE A 552 -5.73 -26.85 -1.28
C ILE A 552 -5.37 -25.58 -0.53
N ALA A 553 -5.61 -24.43 -1.16
CA ALA A 553 -5.09 -23.16 -0.67
C ALA A 553 -5.94 -21.97 -1.15
N LYS A 554 -5.86 -20.86 -0.40
CA LYS A 554 -6.46 -19.59 -0.80
C LYS A 554 -5.63 -18.90 -1.90
N VAL A 555 -6.34 -18.25 -2.82
CA VAL A 555 -5.80 -17.41 -3.88
C VAL A 555 -6.47 -16.04 -3.90
N TYR A 556 -5.82 -15.06 -4.54
CA TYR A 556 -6.19 -13.65 -4.43
C TYR A 556 -6.31 -12.99 -5.80
N ARG A 557 -7.49 -12.45 -6.10
CA ARG A 557 -7.76 -11.78 -7.38
C ARG A 557 -8.50 -10.47 -7.11
N ARG A 558 -8.02 -9.33 -7.62
CA ARG A 558 -8.62 -7.99 -7.46
C ARG A 558 -9.90 -7.79 -8.28
N ASP A 559 -10.66 -8.86 -8.45
CA ASP A 559 -11.87 -8.90 -9.24
C ASP A 559 -12.96 -7.97 -8.68
N ASN A 560 -13.98 -7.71 -9.50
CA ASN A 560 -15.18 -7.04 -9.05
C ASN A 560 -16.09 -8.07 -8.34
N PRO A 561 -16.29 -7.96 -7.01
CA PRO A 561 -17.01 -8.99 -6.26
C PRO A 561 -18.46 -9.11 -6.72
N SER A 562 -18.91 -10.34 -6.94
CA SER A 562 -20.31 -10.69 -7.23
C SER A 562 -20.66 -12.00 -6.53
N LYS A 563 -21.91 -12.47 -6.64
CA LYS A 563 -22.33 -13.72 -5.98
C LYS A 563 -21.50 -14.90 -6.49
N GLY A 564 -20.73 -15.53 -5.60
CA GLY A 564 -19.82 -16.63 -5.95
C GLY A 564 -18.50 -16.21 -6.62
N ARG A 565 -18.20 -14.89 -6.68
CA ARG A 565 -16.94 -14.33 -7.18
C ARG A 565 -16.35 -13.42 -6.11
N TYR A 566 -15.32 -13.91 -5.42
CA TYR A 566 -14.68 -13.25 -4.29
C TYR A 566 -13.27 -12.80 -4.65
N ARG A 567 -12.69 -11.94 -3.82
CA ARG A 567 -11.30 -11.48 -3.96
C ARG A 567 -10.30 -12.40 -3.25
N GLU A 568 -10.78 -13.08 -2.21
CA GLU A 568 -10.09 -14.18 -1.54
C GLU A 568 -11.02 -15.40 -1.60
N PHE A 569 -10.51 -16.53 -2.09
CA PHE A 569 -11.25 -17.79 -2.13
C PHE A 569 -10.30 -18.98 -2.24
N TYR A 570 -10.80 -20.18 -1.93
CA TYR A 570 -10.02 -21.41 -2.08
C TYR A 570 -10.00 -21.93 -3.52
N GLN A 571 -8.86 -22.49 -3.91
CA GLN A 571 -8.72 -23.43 -5.02
C GLN A 571 -8.28 -24.79 -4.48
N CYS A 572 -8.69 -25.85 -5.17
CA CYS A 572 -8.33 -27.23 -4.86
C CYS A 572 -7.78 -27.85 -6.14
N ASP A 573 -6.46 -27.88 -6.25
CA ASP A 573 -5.77 -28.22 -7.49
C ASP A 573 -5.17 -29.62 -7.38
N PHE A 574 -5.27 -30.38 -8.47
CA PHE A 574 -4.61 -31.68 -8.65
C PHE A 574 -3.89 -31.66 -9.99
N ASP A 575 -2.60 -31.95 -9.98
CA ASP A 575 -1.75 -31.80 -11.16
C ASP A 575 -0.74 -32.95 -11.27
N ILE A 576 -0.51 -33.37 -12.51
CA ILE A 576 0.47 -34.38 -12.90
C ILE A 576 1.48 -33.69 -13.82
N ALA A 577 2.72 -33.59 -13.38
CA ALA A 577 3.85 -33.13 -14.17
C ALA A 577 4.78 -34.31 -14.50
N GLY A 578 5.34 -34.31 -15.71
CA GLY A 578 6.28 -35.31 -16.19
C GLY A 578 5.91 -35.86 -17.57
N VAL A 579 6.84 -36.62 -18.15
CA VAL A 579 6.68 -37.26 -19.46
C VAL A 579 6.06 -38.64 -19.26
N TYR A 580 4.90 -38.87 -19.89
CA TYR A 580 4.11 -40.10 -19.82
C TYR A 580 3.63 -40.49 -21.22
N GLU A 581 2.93 -41.63 -21.34
CA GLU A 581 2.27 -42.00 -22.58
C GLU A 581 1.16 -41.00 -22.95
N PRO A 582 0.88 -40.80 -24.25
CA PRO A 582 -0.13 -39.86 -24.69
C PRO A 582 -1.49 -40.11 -24.04
N MET A 583 -2.08 -39.04 -23.48
CA MET A 583 -3.42 -39.02 -22.87
C MET A 583 -3.61 -39.82 -21.58
N GLU A 584 -2.58 -40.54 -21.11
CA GLU A 584 -2.64 -41.28 -19.84
C GLU A 584 -2.91 -40.36 -18.63
N PRO A 585 -2.11 -39.30 -18.38
CA PRO A 585 -2.39 -38.42 -17.25
C PRO A 585 -3.64 -37.55 -17.47
N ASP A 586 -4.00 -37.23 -18.71
CA ASP A 586 -5.23 -36.48 -19.03
C ASP A 586 -6.48 -37.29 -18.67
N PHE A 587 -6.47 -38.59 -18.99
CA PHE A 587 -7.49 -39.54 -18.56
C PHE A 587 -7.58 -39.60 -17.04
N GLU A 588 -6.44 -39.72 -16.34
CA GLU A 588 -6.40 -39.81 -14.88
C GLU A 588 -7.00 -38.57 -14.22
N VAL A 589 -6.64 -37.36 -14.68
CA VAL A 589 -7.18 -36.11 -14.13
C VAL A 589 -8.70 -36.01 -14.32
N ILE A 590 -9.22 -36.43 -15.48
CA ILE A 590 -10.67 -36.47 -15.71
C ILE A 590 -11.33 -37.52 -14.80
N LYS A 591 -10.68 -38.67 -14.59
CA LYS A 591 -11.19 -39.71 -13.70
C LYS A 591 -11.28 -39.21 -12.25
N VAL A 592 -10.21 -38.58 -11.74
CA VAL A 592 -10.16 -37.90 -10.44
C VAL A 592 -11.33 -36.90 -10.33
N LEU A 593 -11.53 -36.06 -11.35
CA LEU A 593 -12.61 -35.08 -11.34
C LEU A 593 -14.00 -35.75 -11.25
N THR A 594 -14.28 -36.79 -12.03
CA THR A 594 -15.56 -37.50 -11.98
C THR A 594 -15.81 -38.17 -10.64
N GLU A 595 -14.81 -38.82 -10.06
CA GLU A 595 -14.92 -39.47 -8.76
C GLU A 595 -15.13 -38.46 -7.64
N LEU A 596 -14.39 -37.35 -7.69
CA LEU A 596 -14.51 -36.26 -6.73
C LEU A 596 -15.91 -35.65 -6.77
N LEU A 597 -16.44 -35.32 -7.95
CA LEU A 597 -17.78 -34.73 -8.08
C LEU A 597 -18.89 -35.72 -7.69
N ASN A 598 -18.70 -37.02 -7.95
CA ASN A 598 -19.63 -38.06 -7.51
C ASN A 598 -19.63 -38.22 -5.99
N GLN A 599 -18.46 -38.22 -5.34
CA GLN A 599 -18.36 -38.36 -3.88
C GLN A 599 -18.84 -37.13 -3.11
N LEU A 600 -18.77 -35.93 -3.70
CA LEU A 600 -19.33 -34.72 -3.09
C LEU A 600 -20.87 -34.71 -3.08
N ASP A 601 -21.52 -35.52 -3.92
CA ASP A 601 -22.98 -35.67 -4.00
C ASP A 601 -23.76 -34.34 -4.18
N ILE A 602 -23.21 -33.45 -5.01
CA ILE A 602 -23.76 -32.11 -5.22
C ILE A 602 -24.91 -32.09 -6.25
N GLY A 603 -25.24 -33.22 -6.86
CA GLY A 603 -26.27 -33.37 -7.90
C GLY A 603 -25.69 -33.62 -9.31
N THR A 604 -26.50 -33.39 -10.34
CA THR A 604 -26.10 -33.68 -11.73
C THR A 604 -25.14 -32.61 -12.28
N TYR A 605 -24.10 -33.06 -12.97
CA TYR A 605 -23.11 -32.20 -13.65
C TYR A 605 -22.79 -32.74 -15.05
N GLU A 606 -22.21 -31.88 -15.87
CA GLU A 606 -21.69 -32.16 -17.22
C GLU A 606 -20.23 -31.67 -17.28
N ILE A 607 -19.31 -32.46 -17.83
CA ILE A 607 -17.93 -32.03 -18.10
C ILE A 607 -17.81 -31.74 -19.59
N LYS A 608 -17.72 -30.46 -19.93
CA LYS A 608 -17.37 -30.01 -21.28
C LYS A 608 -15.90 -30.28 -21.52
N LEU A 609 -15.55 -30.79 -22.70
CA LEU A 609 -14.18 -31.07 -23.09
C LEU A 609 -13.92 -30.55 -24.50
N ASN A 610 -12.75 -29.96 -24.69
CA ASN A 610 -12.23 -29.52 -25.99
C ASN A 610 -10.70 -29.66 -26.02
N HIS A 611 -10.06 -29.24 -27.11
CA HIS A 611 -8.60 -29.27 -27.29
C HIS A 611 -8.08 -27.98 -27.91
N ARG A 612 -6.99 -27.42 -27.37
CA ARG A 612 -6.41 -26.13 -27.83
C ARG A 612 -6.06 -26.14 -29.31
N LYS A 613 -5.29 -27.16 -29.76
CA LYS A 613 -4.92 -27.29 -31.18
C LYS A 613 -6.14 -27.43 -32.11
N LEU A 614 -7.25 -28.01 -31.63
CA LEU A 614 -8.48 -28.12 -32.42
C LEU A 614 -9.19 -26.77 -32.51
N LEU A 615 -9.20 -25.99 -31.42
CA LEU A 615 -9.72 -24.63 -31.40
C LEU A 615 -8.92 -23.72 -32.35
N ASP A 616 -7.60 -23.78 -32.31
CA ASP A 616 -6.74 -23.01 -33.21
C ASP A 616 -6.96 -23.43 -34.68
N GLY A 617 -7.04 -24.73 -34.96
CA GLY A 617 -7.36 -25.24 -36.29
C GLY A 617 -8.76 -24.83 -36.78
N MET A 618 -9.76 -24.79 -35.89
CA MET A 618 -11.11 -24.28 -36.21
C MET A 618 -11.05 -22.82 -36.67
N LEU A 619 -10.33 -21.96 -35.95
CA LEU A 619 -10.20 -20.54 -36.29
C LEU A 619 -9.43 -20.33 -37.60
N GLU A 620 -8.40 -21.13 -37.85
CA GLU A 620 -7.65 -21.12 -39.11
C GLU A 620 -8.54 -21.52 -40.29
N ILE A 621 -9.37 -22.56 -40.13
CA ILE A 621 -10.33 -23.02 -41.13
C ILE A 621 -11.36 -21.92 -41.48
N CYS A 622 -11.81 -21.14 -40.49
CA CYS A 622 -12.71 -20.01 -40.70
C CYS A 622 -12.03 -18.76 -41.32
N GLY A 623 -10.70 -18.78 -41.49
CA GLY A 623 -9.95 -17.67 -42.05
C GLY A 623 -9.61 -16.55 -41.05
N VAL A 624 -9.61 -16.84 -39.75
CA VAL A 624 -9.18 -15.88 -38.74
C VAL A 624 -7.65 -15.66 -38.86
N PRO A 625 -7.14 -14.42 -38.78
CA PRO A 625 -5.70 -14.19 -38.72
C PRO A 625 -5.09 -14.68 -37.38
N PRO A 626 -3.90 -15.33 -37.38
CA PRO A 626 -3.27 -15.84 -36.17
C PRO A 626 -3.10 -14.81 -35.04
N GLN A 627 -2.85 -13.53 -35.39
CA GLN A 627 -2.69 -12.44 -34.42
C GLN A 627 -3.98 -12.14 -33.64
N LYS A 628 -5.13 -12.54 -34.17
CA LYS A 628 -6.46 -12.32 -33.56
C LYS A 628 -7.01 -13.57 -32.86
N PHE A 629 -6.32 -14.72 -32.89
CA PHE A 629 -6.85 -15.97 -32.30
C PHE A 629 -7.24 -15.78 -30.83
N ARG A 630 -6.35 -15.16 -30.06
CA ARG A 630 -6.58 -14.92 -28.63
C ARG A 630 -7.80 -14.06 -28.36
N THR A 631 -7.95 -12.94 -29.07
CA THR A 631 -9.09 -12.04 -28.88
C THR A 631 -10.38 -12.71 -29.34
N VAL A 632 -10.36 -13.49 -30.42
CA VAL A 632 -11.52 -14.27 -30.88
C VAL A 632 -11.91 -15.36 -29.88
N CYS A 633 -10.96 -16.13 -29.32
CA CYS A 633 -11.24 -17.10 -28.26
C CYS A 633 -11.93 -16.44 -27.04
N SER A 634 -11.48 -15.24 -26.65
CA SER A 634 -12.11 -14.45 -25.58
C SER A 634 -13.57 -14.06 -25.88
N SER A 635 -13.92 -13.83 -27.15
CA SER A 635 -15.32 -13.63 -27.56
C SER A 635 -16.12 -14.93 -27.47
N ILE A 636 -15.55 -16.04 -27.94
CA ILE A 636 -16.22 -17.36 -27.96
C ILE A 636 -16.53 -17.83 -26.53
N ASP A 637 -15.63 -17.59 -25.55
CA ASP A 637 -15.89 -17.95 -24.14
C ASP A 637 -17.15 -17.28 -23.58
N LYS A 638 -17.54 -16.12 -24.09
CA LYS A 638 -18.74 -15.39 -23.65
C LYS A 638 -20.05 -16.03 -24.10
N LEU A 639 -20.02 -17.03 -25.00
CA LEU A 639 -21.21 -17.78 -25.43
C LEU A 639 -21.87 -18.58 -24.29
N ASP A 640 -21.19 -18.70 -23.14
CA ASP A 640 -21.79 -19.26 -21.93
C ASP A 640 -22.85 -18.33 -21.28
N LYS A 641 -22.79 -17.03 -21.57
CA LYS A 641 -23.62 -15.98 -20.94
C LYS A 641 -24.34 -15.08 -21.94
N GLN A 642 -23.82 -14.97 -23.16
CA GLN A 642 -24.32 -14.09 -24.21
C GLN A 642 -24.85 -14.91 -25.37
N THR A 643 -25.78 -14.33 -26.12
CA THR A 643 -26.27 -14.96 -27.35
C THR A 643 -25.22 -14.84 -28.46
N PHE A 644 -25.32 -15.71 -29.46
CA PHE A 644 -24.38 -15.67 -30.58
C PHE A 644 -24.43 -14.34 -31.34
N GLU A 645 -25.59 -13.68 -31.43
CA GLU A 645 -25.73 -12.37 -32.08
C GLU A 645 -24.93 -11.28 -31.35
N GLN A 646 -24.90 -11.32 -30.02
CA GLN A 646 -24.11 -10.38 -29.21
C GLN A 646 -22.61 -10.60 -29.42
N VAL A 647 -22.18 -11.87 -29.38
CA VAL A 647 -20.78 -12.26 -29.62
C VAL A 647 -20.35 -11.94 -31.05
N LYS A 648 -21.21 -12.18 -32.04
CA LYS A 648 -20.98 -11.84 -33.44
C LYS A 648 -20.77 -10.34 -33.62
N LYS A 649 -21.59 -9.51 -32.98
CA LYS A 649 -21.43 -8.06 -33.00
C LYS A 649 -20.07 -7.64 -32.44
N GLU A 650 -19.64 -8.21 -31.31
CA GLU A 650 -18.32 -7.95 -30.73
C GLU A 650 -17.18 -8.37 -31.69
N LEU A 651 -17.30 -9.54 -32.33
CA LEU A 651 -16.30 -10.05 -33.28
C LEU A 651 -16.13 -9.10 -34.49
N VAL A 652 -17.23 -8.56 -35.00
CA VAL A 652 -17.22 -7.68 -36.18
C VAL A 652 -16.83 -6.25 -35.80
N ASP A 653 -17.55 -5.63 -34.87
CA ASP A 653 -17.44 -4.20 -34.58
C ASP A 653 -16.15 -3.86 -33.80
N GLU A 654 -15.75 -4.71 -32.85
CA GLU A 654 -14.62 -4.42 -31.95
C GLU A 654 -13.33 -5.13 -32.41
N LYS A 655 -13.44 -6.38 -32.87
CA LYS A 655 -12.28 -7.23 -33.22
C LYS A 655 -11.94 -7.20 -34.71
N GLY A 656 -12.79 -6.59 -35.54
CA GLY A 656 -12.57 -6.43 -36.98
C GLY A 656 -12.45 -7.77 -37.71
N ILE A 657 -13.30 -8.73 -37.36
CA ILE A 657 -13.50 -9.99 -38.10
C ILE A 657 -14.61 -9.75 -39.13
N SER A 658 -14.48 -10.35 -40.33
CA SER A 658 -15.53 -10.21 -41.35
C SER A 658 -16.82 -10.90 -40.91
N ASN A 659 -17.95 -10.44 -41.44
CA ASN A 659 -19.25 -10.98 -41.11
C ASN A 659 -19.36 -12.47 -41.52
N GLU A 660 -18.76 -12.81 -42.66
CA GLU A 660 -18.72 -14.17 -43.21
C GLU A 660 -17.91 -15.12 -42.31
N THR A 661 -16.72 -14.70 -41.87
CA THR A 661 -15.89 -15.49 -40.93
C THR A 661 -16.59 -15.64 -39.58
N ALA A 662 -17.26 -14.60 -39.09
CA ALA A 662 -18.01 -14.69 -37.84
C ALA A 662 -19.17 -15.71 -37.95
N ASP A 663 -19.89 -15.74 -39.07
CA ASP A 663 -20.93 -16.75 -39.32
C ASP A 663 -20.36 -18.18 -39.42
N GLU A 664 -19.20 -18.36 -40.05
CA GLU A 664 -18.55 -19.66 -40.12
C GLU A 664 -18.10 -20.16 -38.74
N ILE A 665 -17.53 -19.28 -37.90
CA ILE A 665 -17.24 -19.58 -36.49
C ILE A 665 -18.53 -20.02 -35.79
N GLY A 666 -19.63 -19.27 -35.99
CA GLY A 666 -20.94 -19.56 -35.42
C GLY A 666 -21.50 -20.93 -35.74
N ASN A 667 -21.23 -21.45 -36.94
CA ASN A 667 -21.66 -22.78 -37.34
C ASN A 667 -20.86 -23.87 -36.64
N LEU A 668 -19.55 -23.69 -36.47
CA LEU A 668 -18.67 -24.69 -35.84
C LEU A 668 -18.79 -24.72 -34.31
N VAL A 669 -18.94 -23.56 -33.65
CA VAL A 669 -19.06 -23.50 -32.18
C VAL A 669 -20.37 -24.10 -31.67
N LYS A 670 -21.38 -24.27 -32.52
CA LYS A 670 -22.64 -24.96 -32.16
C LYS A 670 -22.49 -26.47 -32.08
N THR A 671 -21.42 -27.03 -32.65
CA THR A 671 -21.16 -28.48 -32.63
C THR A 671 -20.79 -28.92 -31.21
N ARG A 672 -21.71 -29.64 -30.58
CA ARG A 672 -21.54 -30.25 -29.25
C ARG A 672 -22.36 -31.53 -29.13
N GLY A 673 -21.89 -32.49 -28.35
CA GLY A 673 -22.63 -33.74 -28.17
C GLY A 673 -21.81 -34.86 -27.52
N PRO A 674 -22.30 -36.11 -27.63
CA PRO A 674 -21.59 -37.29 -27.15
C PRO A 674 -20.19 -37.39 -27.78
N PRO A 675 -19.13 -37.69 -27.00
CA PRO A 675 -17.76 -37.52 -27.48
C PRO A 675 -17.41 -38.35 -28.71
N LEU A 676 -17.84 -39.61 -28.77
CA LEU A 676 -17.54 -40.49 -29.90
C LEU A 676 -18.32 -40.11 -31.17
N GLU A 677 -19.55 -39.61 -31.05
CA GLU A 677 -20.37 -39.18 -32.18
C GLU A 677 -19.78 -37.92 -32.85
N VAL A 678 -19.46 -36.90 -32.04
CA VAL A 678 -18.84 -35.67 -32.53
C VAL A 678 -17.45 -35.95 -33.11
N LEU A 679 -16.67 -36.85 -32.48
CA LEU A 679 -15.38 -37.27 -33.03
C LEU A 679 -15.53 -37.90 -34.42
N MET A 680 -16.53 -38.76 -34.62
CA MET A 680 -16.82 -39.35 -35.94
C MET A 680 -17.26 -38.31 -36.96
N GLU A 681 -18.09 -37.34 -36.57
CA GLU A 681 -18.52 -36.24 -37.42
C GLU A 681 -17.34 -35.39 -37.91
N LEU A 682 -16.45 -34.98 -36.99
CA LEU A 682 -15.29 -34.16 -37.32
C LEU A 682 -14.26 -34.90 -38.19
N ARG A 683 -14.22 -36.23 -38.10
CA ARG A 683 -13.34 -37.10 -38.89
C ARG A 683 -13.94 -37.59 -40.21
N LYS A 684 -15.20 -37.24 -40.50
CA LYS A 684 -15.87 -37.67 -41.72
C LYS A 684 -15.08 -37.25 -42.96
N GLU A 685 -15.07 -38.11 -43.98
CA GLU A 685 -14.42 -37.83 -45.26
C GLU A 685 -14.95 -36.52 -45.86
N GLY A 686 -14.03 -35.62 -46.24
CA GLY A 686 -14.35 -34.27 -46.70
C GLY A 686 -14.41 -33.18 -45.61
N SER A 687 -14.22 -33.53 -44.34
CA SER A 687 -14.15 -32.55 -43.24
C SER A 687 -12.94 -31.62 -43.39
N LYS A 688 -13.15 -30.31 -43.26
CA LYS A 688 -12.07 -29.30 -43.28
C LYS A 688 -11.06 -29.52 -42.15
N PHE A 689 -11.46 -30.13 -41.03
CA PHE A 689 -10.58 -30.45 -39.91
C PHE A 689 -9.51 -31.48 -40.27
N MET A 690 -9.79 -32.39 -41.21
CA MET A 690 -8.83 -33.41 -41.66
C MET A 690 -7.72 -32.83 -42.54
N ASN A 691 -7.88 -31.60 -43.05
CA ASN A 691 -6.86 -30.90 -43.83
C ASN A 691 -5.91 -30.06 -42.95
N ASN A 692 -6.21 -29.90 -41.65
CA ASN A 692 -5.39 -29.13 -40.73
C ASN A 692 -4.56 -30.06 -39.83
N VAL A 693 -3.23 -29.91 -39.87
CA VAL A 693 -2.30 -30.80 -39.15
C VAL A 693 -2.52 -30.77 -37.63
N GLY A 694 -2.77 -29.58 -37.07
CA GLY A 694 -3.03 -29.42 -35.63
C GLY A 694 -4.34 -30.07 -35.18
N SER A 695 -5.40 -29.90 -35.99
CA SER A 695 -6.70 -30.55 -35.76
C SER A 695 -6.59 -32.08 -35.83
N VAL A 696 -5.89 -32.64 -36.80
CA VAL A 696 -5.70 -34.10 -36.91
C VAL A 696 -4.95 -34.65 -35.69
N ALA A 697 -3.89 -33.99 -35.24
CA ALA A 697 -3.17 -34.38 -34.03
C ALA A 697 -4.09 -34.37 -32.79
N ALA A 698 -4.86 -33.30 -32.61
CA ALA A 698 -5.83 -33.19 -31.52
C ALA A 698 -6.90 -34.28 -31.57
N LEU A 699 -7.45 -34.56 -32.75
CA LEU A 699 -8.48 -35.60 -32.91
C LEU A 699 -7.91 -36.99 -32.61
N ASN A 700 -6.63 -37.26 -32.91
CA ASN A 700 -5.96 -38.52 -32.54
C ASN A 700 -5.79 -38.65 -31.02
N GLU A 701 -5.32 -37.58 -30.37
CA GLU A 701 -5.24 -37.48 -28.91
C GLU A 701 -6.62 -37.70 -28.26
N LEU A 702 -7.66 -37.01 -28.74
CA LEU A 702 -9.03 -37.16 -28.22
C LEU A 702 -9.62 -38.56 -28.45
N GLU A 703 -9.30 -39.23 -29.56
CA GLU A 703 -9.77 -40.60 -29.81
C GLU A 703 -9.23 -41.59 -28.76
N ILE A 704 -7.95 -41.46 -28.40
CA ILE A 704 -7.32 -42.28 -27.36
C ILE A 704 -8.04 -42.04 -26.02
N LEU A 705 -8.23 -40.77 -25.67
CA LEU A 705 -8.87 -40.37 -24.42
C LEU A 705 -10.32 -40.87 -24.32
N PHE A 706 -11.13 -40.66 -25.37
CA PHE A 706 -12.54 -41.07 -25.35
C PHE A 706 -12.69 -42.59 -25.27
N LYS A 707 -11.86 -43.36 -25.98
CA LYS A 707 -11.85 -44.83 -25.85
C LYS A 707 -11.46 -45.29 -24.43
N ALA A 708 -10.51 -44.61 -23.80
CA ALA A 708 -10.13 -44.91 -22.42
C ALA A 708 -11.26 -44.59 -21.42
N LEU A 709 -11.91 -43.43 -21.58
CA LEU A 709 -13.05 -43.00 -20.76
C LEU A 709 -14.29 -43.89 -20.94
N ASP A 710 -14.54 -44.38 -22.15
CA ASP A 710 -15.62 -45.32 -22.45
C ASP A 710 -15.40 -46.65 -21.72
N LYS A 711 -14.19 -47.23 -21.85
CA LYS A 711 -13.79 -48.45 -21.12
C LYS A 711 -13.86 -48.31 -19.60
N ALA A 712 -13.62 -47.10 -19.08
CA ALA A 712 -13.69 -46.78 -17.66
C ALA A 712 -15.09 -46.40 -17.16
N ASN A 713 -16.12 -46.49 -18.02
CA ASN A 713 -17.51 -46.09 -17.75
C ASN A 713 -17.65 -44.63 -17.26
N ALA A 714 -16.73 -43.75 -17.69
CA ALA A 714 -16.70 -42.33 -17.31
C ALA A 714 -17.18 -41.40 -18.43
N ILE A 715 -17.33 -41.89 -19.66
CA ILE A 715 -17.66 -41.09 -20.84
C ILE A 715 -19.06 -40.44 -20.78
N SER A 716 -20.00 -41.03 -20.05
CA SER A 716 -21.40 -40.56 -19.98
C SER A 716 -21.59 -39.18 -19.34
N LYS A 717 -20.57 -38.70 -18.62
CA LYS A 717 -20.54 -37.36 -18.01
C LYS A 717 -19.83 -36.32 -18.88
N ILE A 718 -19.21 -36.74 -19.98
CA ILE A 718 -18.39 -35.90 -20.84
C ILE A 718 -19.20 -35.46 -22.06
N THR A 719 -19.14 -34.18 -22.37
CA THR A 719 -19.68 -33.60 -23.61
C THR A 719 -18.52 -32.99 -24.38
N PHE A 720 -18.35 -33.39 -25.63
CA PHE A 720 -17.40 -32.74 -26.52
C PHE A 720 -18.06 -31.45 -27.05
N ASP A 721 -17.48 -30.29 -26.75
CA ASP A 721 -18.08 -28.97 -27.01
C ASP A 721 -17.05 -28.01 -27.62
N LEU A 722 -17.20 -27.67 -28.90
CA LEU A 722 -16.27 -26.78 -29.61
C LEU A 722 -16.38 -25.32 -29.16
N SER A 723 -17.45 -24.94 -28.46
CA SER A 723 -17.57 -23.59 -27.89
C SER A 723 -16.67 -23.38 -26.66
N LEU A 724 -16.12 -24.45 -26.08
CA LEU A 724 -15.23 -24.34 -24.92
C LEU A 724 -13.88 -23.77 -25.36
N ALA A 725 -13.76 -22.44 -25.29
CA ALA A 725 -12.54 -21.67 -25.54
C ALA A 725 -11.93 -21.09 -24.26
N ARG A 726 -12.40 -21.55 -23.10
CA ARG A 726 -12.03 -21.07 -21.78
C ARG A 726 -10.60 -21.45 -21.44
N GLY A 727 -9.81 -20.54 -20.89
CA GLY A 727 -8.50 -20.92 -20.38
C GLY A 727 -7.52 -19.77 -20.23
N LEU A 728 -6.62 -19.92 -19.26
CA LEU A 728 -5.43 -19.10 -19.15
C LEU A 728 -4.53 -19.41 -20.36
N ASP A 729 -3.77 -18.43 -20.82
CA ASP A 729 -3.03 -18.49 -22.11
C ASP A 729 -2.00 -19.62 -22.21
N TYR A 730 -1.78 -20.34 -21.12
CA TYR A 730 -0.76 -21.37 -21.00
C TYR A 730 -1.23 -22.78 -21.41
N TYR A 731 -2.52 -23.01 -21.70
CA TYR A 731 -2.97 -24.34 -22.15
C TYR A 731 -2.49 -24.68 -23.57
N THR A 732 -1.98 -25.91 -23.73
CA THR A 732 -1.39 -26.43 -24.98
C THR A 732 -2.15 -27.63 -25.55
N GLY A 733 -2.95 -28.33 -24.73
CA GLY A 733 -3.62 -29.58 -25.08
C GLY A 733 -5.11 -29.59 -24.77
N VAL A 734 -5.59 -30.65 -24.13
CA VAL A 734 -7.00 -30.73 -23.68
C VAL A 734 -7.35 -29.61 -22.73
N ILE A 735 -8.61 -29.20 -22.79
CA ILE A 735 -9.23 -28.23 -21.90
C ILE A 735 -10.59 -28.78 -21.50
N TYR A 736 -10.93 -28.67 -20.22
CA TYR A 736 -12.20 -29.16 -19.71
C TYR A 736 -12.78 -28.28 -18.62
N GLU A 737 -14.10 -28.30 -18.54
CA GLU A 737 -14.89 -27.52 -17.59
C GLU A 737 -16.09 -28.33 -17.10
N ALA A 738 -16.18 -28.54 -15.80
CA ALA A 738 -17.36 -29.12 -15.17
C ALA A 738 -18.39 -28.03 -14.88
N VAL A 739 -19.63 -28.22 -15.33
CA VAL A 739 -20.75 -27.31 -15.13
C VAL A 739 -21.86 -28.03 -14.37
N PHE A 740 -22.38 -27.39 -13.33
CA PHE A 740 -23.50 -27.91 -12.57
C PHE A 740 -24.82 -27.79 -13.36
N LYS A 741 -25.66 -28.84 -13.33
CA LYS A 741 -26.94 -28.92 -14.07
C LYS A 741 -28.18 -28.95 -13.18
N GLY A 742 -28.04 -28.77 -11.87
CA GLY A 742 -29.19 -28.73 -10.97
C GLY A 742 -29.98 -27.41 -11.03
N ALA A 743 -31.01 -27.30 -10.17
CA ALA A 743 -31.94 -26.17 -10.14
C ALA A 743 -31.26 -24.82 -9.81
N ALA A 744 -30.15 -24.84 -9.07
CA ALA A 744 -29.35 -23.65 -8.81
C ALA A 744 -28.43 -23.36 -10.01
N GLN A 745 -28.62 -22.23 -10.70
CA GLN A 745 -27.69 -21.77 -11.73
C GLN A 745 -26.38 -21.24 -11.10
N VAL A 746 -25.47 -22.15 -10.74
CA VAL A 746 -24.18 -21.80 -10.11
C VAL A 746 -23.04 -21.68 -11.14
N GLY A 747 -23.23 -22.23 -12.35
CA GLY A 747 -22.26 -22.20 -13.45
C GLY A 747 -21.17 -23.27 -13.31
N SER A 748 -19.97 -22.97 -13.84
CA SER A 748 -18.76 -23.79 -13.75
C SER A 748 -18.34 -24.11 -12.30
N ILE A 749 -17.99 -25.36 -11.99
CA ILE A 749 -17.61 -25.84 -10.65
C ILE A 749 -16.19 -26.42 -10.61
N ALA A 750 -15.62 -26.76 -11.76
CA ALA A 750 -14.21 -27.14 -11.90
C ALA A 750 -13.73 -26.83 -13.31
N ALA A 751 -12.44 -26.55 -13.47
CA ALA A 751 -11.82 -26.36 -14.79
C ALA A 751 -10.38 -26.84 -14.77
N GLY A 752 -9.86 -27.22 -15.93
CA GLY A 752 -8.49 -27.69 -16.05
C GLY A 752 -8.08 -27.93 -17.49
N GLY A 753 -6.87 -28.44 -17.65
CA GLY A 753 -6.31 -28.72 -18.97
C GLY A 753 -4.81 -29.02 -18.92
N ARG A 754 -4.25 -29.27 -20.10
CA ARG A 754 -2.83 -29.56 -20.32
C ARG A 754 -2.06 -28.29 -20.67
N TYR A 755 -0.91 -28.06 -20.04
CA TYR A 755 -0.13 -26.82 -20.10
C TYR A 755 1.39 -27.08 -20.17
N ASP A 756 1.85 -27.70 -21.25
CA ASP A 756 3.20 -28.28 -21.30
C ASP A 756 4.34 -27.24 -21.24
N ASN A 757 4.07 -26.00 -21.60
CA ASN A 757 5.09 -24.96 -21.75
C ASN A 757 5.38 -24.18 -20.46
N LEU A 758 4.50 -24.25 -19.44
CA LEU A 758 4.55 -23.33 -18.31
C LEU A 758 5.81 -23.52 -17.45
N VAL A 759 6.21 -24.77 -17.20
CA VAL A 759 7.43 -25.09 -16.44
C VAL A 759 8.69 -24.69 -17.21
N GLY A 760 8.66 -24.85 -18.54
CA GLY A 760 9.75 -24.44 -19.43
C GLY A 760 10.03 -22.94 -19.38
N MET A 761 9.03 -22.11 -19.08
CA MET A 761 9.23 -20.67 -18.93
C MET A 761 10.06 -20.28 -17.69
N PHE A 762 10.25 -21.18 -16.72
CA PHE A 762 11.04 -20.93 -15.51
C PHE A 762 12.42 -21.58 -15.55
N SER A 763 12.54 -22.78 -16.13
CA SER A 763 13.80 -23.56 -16.12
C SER A 763 14.48 -23.69 -17.48
N GLY A 764 13.83 -23.27 -18.57
CA GLY A 764 14.27 -23.56 -19.95
C GLY A 764 14.07 -25.03 -20.37
N LYS A 765 13.79 -25.94 -19.43
CA LYS A 765 13.50 -27.35 -19.70
C LYS A 765 11.99 -27.57 -19.76
N GLN A 766 11.52 -28.12 -20.87
CA GLN A 766 10.10 -28.45 -21.03
C GLN A 766 9.74 -29.66 -20.16
N ILE A 767 8.75 -29.46 -19.29
CA ILE A 767 8.17 -30.52 -18.46
C ILE A 767 6.66 -30.46 -18.68
N PRO A 768 6.08 -31.45 -19.39
CA PRO A 768 4.66 -31.45 -19.67
C PRO A 768 3.86 -31.62 -18.38
N ALA A 769 2.69 -30.99 -18.33
CA ALA A 769 1.84 -30.99 -17.15
C ALA A 769 0.36 -30.89 -17.51
N VAL A 770 -0.49 -31.54 -16.73
CA VAL A 770 -1.95 -31.51 -16.84
C VAL A 770 -2.56 -31.50 -15.45
N GLY A 771 -3.66 -30.79 -15.28
CA GLY A 771 -4.34 -30.75 -13.99
C GLY A 771 -5.69 -30.07 -14.00
N VAL A 772 -6.33 -30.12 -12.84
CA VAL A 772 -7.69 -29.64 -12.60
C VAL A 772 -7.75 -28.83 -11.32
N SER A 773 -8.52 -27.74 -11.34
CA SER A 773 -8.83 -26.91 -10.17
C SER A 773 -10.34 -26.96 -9.91
N LEU A 774 -10.70 -27.23 -8.66
CA LEU A 774 -12.08 -27.11 -8.20
C LEU A 774 -12.40 -25.69 -7.75
N GLY A 775 -13.48 -25.12 -8.30
CA GLY A 775 -14.11 -23.89 -7.87
C GLY A 775 -14.92 -24.10 -6.58
N ILE A 776 -14.22 -24.45 -5.49
CA ILE A 776 -14.84 -25.01 -4.28
C ILE A 776 -15.85 -24.07 -3.60
N GLU A 777 -15.74 -22.75 -3.75
CA GLU A 777 -16.72 -21.80 -3.19
C GLU A 777 -18.14 -22.01 -3.75
N ARG A 778 -18.26 -22.44 -5.01
CA ARG A 778 -19.57 -22.77 -5.61
C ARG A 778 -20.10 -24.10 -5.09
N VAL A 779 -19.23 -25.07 -4.88
CA VAL A 779 -19.56 -26.35 -4.25
C VAL A 779 -20.06 -26.13 -2.82
N PHE A 780 -19.37 -25.29 -2.02
CA PHE A 780 -19.83 -24.94 -0.67
C PHE A 780 -21.22 -24.31 -0.68
N ALA A 781 -21.51 -23.42 -1.63
CA ALA A 781 -22.84 -22.81 -1.73
C ALA A 781 -23.94 -23.85 -2.02
N ILE A 782 -23.65 -24.87 -2.85
CA ILE A 782 -24.58 -25.97 -3.13
C ILE A 782 -24.78 -26.84 -1.89
N MET A 783 -23.70 -27.24 -1.23
CA MET A 783 -23.76 -28.08 -0.03
C MET A 783 -24.44 -27.36 1.15
N GLU A 784 -24.21 -26.06 1.32
CA GLU A 784 -24.91 -25.21 2.30
C GLU A 784 -26.42 -25.16 2.02
N GLN A 785 -26.83 -25.09 0.75
CA GLN A 785 -28.23 -25.10 0.37
C GLN A 785 -28.89 -26.47 0.63
N GLN A 786 -28.23 -27.57 0.25
CA GLN A 786 -28.71 -28.93 0.50
C GLN A 786 -28.84 -29.21 2.01
N GLU A 787 -27.88 -28.77 2.82
CA GLU A 787 -27.93 -28.94 4.28
C GLU A 787 -29.08 -28.15 4.91
N LYS A 788 -29.35 -26.93 4.44
CA LYS A 788 -30.52 -26.15 4.88
C LYS A 788 -31.83 -26.87 4.56
N GLU A 789 -31.99 -27.35 3.33
CA GLU A 789 -33.18 -28.10 2.93
C GLU A 789 -33.37 -29.39 3.74
N ARG A 790 -32.27 -30.07 4.07
CA ARG A 790 -32.28 -31.26 4.95
C ARG A 790 -32.74 -30.92 6.37
N ASN A 791 -32.21 -29.84 6.95
CA ASN A 791 -32.56 -29.40 8.30
C ASN A 791 -34.01 -28.91 8.38
N GLU A 792 -34.51 -28.21 7.35
CA GLU A 792 -35.91 -27.80 7.26
C GLU A 792 -36.85 -29.00 7.18
N ARG A 793 -36.50 -30.02 6.38
CA ARG A 793 -37.24 -31.28 6.34
C ARG A 793 -37.25 -31.95 7.71
N GLN A 794 -36.09 -32.12 8.34
CA GLN A 794 -36.02 -32.73 9.68
C GLN A 794 -36.86 -31.97 10.70
N ARG A 795 -36.84 -30.63 10.69
CA ARG A 795 -37.66 -29.82 11.58
C ARG A 795 -39.17 -30.00 11.32
N CYS A 796 -39.57 -30.08 10.06
CA CYS A 796 -40.96 -30.34 9.67
C CYS A 796 -41.41 -31.74 10.12
N TRP A 797 -40.52 -32.75 10.00
CA TRP A 797 -40.76 -34.11 10.50
C TRP A 797 -40.86 -34.17 12.03
N CYS A 798 -39.99 -33.47 12.76
CA CYS A 798 -40.09 -33.39 14.23
C CYS A 798 -41.38 -32.70 14.67
N GLN A 799 -41.77 -31.60 14.02
CA GLN A 799 -43.04 -30.90 14.30
C GLN A 799 -44.27 -31.74 13.94
N PHE A 800 -44.19 -32.56 12.89
CA PHE A 800 -45.23 -33.52 12.54
C PHE A 800 -45.35 -34.60 13.62
N TRP A 801 -44.22 -35.17 14.08
CA TRP A 801 -44.17 -36.15 15.16
C TRP A 801 -44.70 -35.61 16.49
N GLU A 802 -44.30 -34.40 16.90
CA GLU A 802 -44.83 -33.73 18.10
C GLU A 802 -46.34 -33.46 18.02
N ARG A 803 -46.92 -33.34 16.82
CA ARG A 803 -48.36 -33.14 16.62
C ARG A 803 -49.16 -34.43 16.42
N THR A 804 -48.50 -35.56 16.19
CA THR A 804 -49.14 -36.86 15.89
C THR A 804 -48.95 -37.92 16.97
N LEU A 805 -48.13 -37.65 17.99
CA LEU A 805 -48.11 -38.44 19.21
C LEU A 805 -49.19 -37.93 20.19
N PRO A 806 -50.10 -38.79 20.68
CA PRO A 806 -51.12 -38.43 21.66
C PRO A 806 -50.56 -38.14 23.06
#